data_AF-A0A524RLN4-F1
#
_entry.id   AF-A0A524RLN4-F1
#
_cell.length_a   1.000
_cell.length_b   1.000
_cell.length_c   1.000
_cell.angle_alpha   90.00
_cell.angle_beta   90.00
_cell.angle_gamma   90.00
#
_symmetry.space_group_name_H-M   'P 1'
#
loop_
_entity.id
_entity.type
_entity.pdbx_description
1 polymer ?
#
loop_
_entity_poly.entity_id
_entity_poly.type
_entity_poly.pdbx_seq_one_letter_code
_entity_poly.pdbx_strand_id
1 'polypeptide(L)'
;MSNIGSEQFKRDDNLLQPGFSEEDLQQVIRSTYRQVLGNVGITDAMRLKAAESQLRNGRISVKEFATMVASSDLYRSIYYDKSAPVRYVEITYSHLLGRPPRDQLEVQAAIEMINSQGVDAFVANLVQSREYDSAFGLQQVPSVRTSESKVGEPQVSFNRTYKLTHGPGSSDTIDSTSKLENSIQGKGDNKIRRYEDVTSGFIFSHISRKGKLSPFAWSANYADFPDTRTQKYNLGVGRELDTDPVVLSPSRDNIDEVINMAYRHVFGGIGIYAADRCERSESELRNGQITVQSFVQELGKSDVYQRLFLDRTTPHRFVEFNFKHFLGRPPIDEAEISEHVKLLRQQGYKAEINSYATTDEYAQTFGEDTVPYLRSIFTIQGLPQDTFNKTFRLTPGAAGSDFGSIVGTTSRTIGDLLGYPSYSIQLPSSGFPLPKTTGFANNKFSGSVPVKSTPWASFGVGEQDQTRFERFPNSTAEDNRLLLYQIYKFVLGNPHLMSAQRDSKLESRFINGQLSVKEFVRHLCKSQLYLDRFFSGCAPYRFIELCFKHILGRAPADQQEIGPAMDVVVRKGVDAAIDHLMNSGEYDMAFGEDVVPYLRGISTGEGRSMATFNRTLATVGGYAGTDKAQKKSTLVDLRTDRTIPACSNAVSGAIDAAGKRYEIVVSGQRAGSRRRLATSTYVVSGDNISSQLAFIHRSSGRIVSVMEIT
;
A
#
# COMPACT_ATOMS: atom_id res chain seq x y z
N MET A 1 -27.07 -19.97 -2.60
CA MET A 1 -28.08 -19.59 -1.58
C MET A 1 -28.12 -20.67 -0.51
N SER A 2 -27.07 -20.77 0.30
CA SER A 2 -26.96 -21.73 1.39
C SER A 2 -25.94 -21.20 2.40
N ASN A 3 -26.40 -20.98 3.63
CA ASN A 3 -25.66 -20.75 4.88
C ASN A 3 -24.70 -19.55 4.92
N ILE A 4 -25.27 -18.37 5.20
CA ILE A 4 -24.55 -17.30 5.90
C ILE A 4 -25.46 -16.79 7.04
N GLY A 5 -25.13 -17.16 8.27
CA GLY A 5 -25.26 -16.29 9.43
C GLY A 5 -26.61 -16.12 10.12
N SER A 6 -27.70 -16.76 9.69
CA SER A 6 -28.95 -16.79 10.45
C SER A 6 -29.23 -18.19 10.99
N GLU A 7 -28.49 -18.62 12.02
CA GLU A 7 -29.15 -19.47 13.02
C GLU A 7 -30.20 -18.58 13.67
N GLN A 8 -31.42 -18.66 13.14
CA GLN A 8 -32.61 -18.20 13.80
C GLN A 8 -32.69 -18.96 15.14
N PHE A 9 -32.19 -18.35 16.22
CA PHE A 9 -32.72 -18.68 17.54
C PHE A 9 -34.22 -18.42 17.47
N LYS A 10 -35.02 -19.41 17.85
CA LYS A 10 -36.45 -19.40 17.62
C LYS A 10 -37.04 -18.16 18.29
N ARG A 11 -38.05 -17.57 17.65
CA ARG A 11 -38.75 -16.38 18.15
C ARG A 11 -39.31 -16.57 19.58
N ASP A 12 -39.40 -17.81 20.05
CA ASP A 12 -39.93 -18.21 21.37
C ASP A 12 -38.87 -18.18 22.50
N ASP A 13 -37.57 -18.09 22.20
CA ASP A 13 -36.48 -18.18 23.19
C ASP A 13 -36.16 -16.84 23.90
N ASN A 14 -36.89 -15.76 23.57
CA ASN A 14 -36.61 -14.39 24.00
C ASN A 14 -37.78 -13.72 24.76
N LEU A 15 -38.80 -14.49 25.14
CA LEU A 15 -39.96 -14.01 25.88
C LEU A 15 -39.99 -14.64 27.27
N LEU A 16 -39.98 -13.80 28.31
CA LEU A 16 -40.13 -14.30 29.68
C LEU A 16 -41.61 -14.61 29.96
N GLN A 17 -41.99 -15.89 29.88
CA GLN A 17 -43.37 -16.33 30.16
C GLN A 17 -43.70 -16.31 31.67
N PRO A 18 -44.96 -16.10 32.07
CA PRO A 18 -45.38 -16.19 33.46
C PRO A 18 -45.21 -17.65 33.97
N GLY A 19 -44.34 -17.85 34.97
CA GLY A 19 -43.97 -19.18 35.50
C GLY A 19 -42.59 -19.72 35.05
N PHE A 20 -41.69 -18.83 34.61
CA PHE A 20 -40.36 -19.16 34.07
C PHE A 20 -39.48 -20.01 34.98
N SER A 21 -38.69 -20.91 34.38
CA SER A 21 -37.63 -21.64 35.06
C SER A 21 -36.37 -20.76 35.26
N GLU A 22 -35.47 -21.16 36.17
CA GLU A 22 -34.20 -20.44 36.34
C GLU A 22 -33.31 -20.52 35.09
N GLU A 23 -33.44 -21.59 34.30
CA GLU A 23 -32.75 -21.73 33.02
C GLU A 23 -33.25 -20.72 31.99
N ASP A 24 -34.56 -20.53 31.88
CA ASP A 24 -35.17 -19.55 30.98
C ASP A 24 -34.75 -18.13 31.35
N LEU A 25 -34.74 -17.82 32.65
CA LEU A 25 -34.28 -16.52 33.14
C LEU A 25 -32.80 -16.28 32.85
N GLN A 26 -31.94 -17.30 33.01
CA GLN A 26 -30.53 -17.18 32.63
C GLN A 26 -30.33 -16.99 31.12
N GLN A 27 -31.15 -17.62 30.29
CA GLN A 27 -31.13 -17.41 28.84
C GLN A 27 -31.54 -15.97 28.49
N VAL A 28 -32.60 -15.45 29.10
CA VAL A 28 -33.05 -14.05 28.92
C VAL A 28 -31.97 -13.05 29.36
N ILE A 29 -31.28 -13.31 30.48
CA ILE A 29 -30.14 -12.47 30.90
C ILE A 29 -29.00 -12.53 29.88
N ARG A 30 -28.67 -13.72 29.35
CA ARG A 30 -27.61 -13.84 28.33
C ARG A 30 -27.99 -13.17 27.02
N SER A 31 -29.24 -13.30 26.56
CA SER A 31 -29.72 -12.70 25.32
C SER A 31 -29.82 -11.18 25.43
N THR A 32 -30.29 -10.64 26.55
CA THR A 32 -30.30 -9.18 26.82
C THR A 32 -28.90 -8.58 26.81
N TYR A 33 -27.92 -9.20 27.47
CA TYR A 33 -26.54 -8.72 27.40
C TYR A 33 -25.96 -8.82 25.99
N ARG A 34 -26.21 -9.91 25.27
CA ARG A 34 -25.72 -10.08 23.89
C ARG A 34 -26.35 -9.06 22.94
N GLN A 35 -27.62 -8.73 23.15
CA GLN A 35 -28.33 -7.75 22.35
C GLN A 35 -27.87 -6.32 22.64
N VAL A 36 -27.79 -5.93 23.91
CA VAL A 36 -27.48 -4.55 24.30
C VAL A 36 -25.98 -4.26 24.22
N LEU A 37 -25.12 -5.22 24.57
CA LEU A 37 -23.68 -4.99 24.55
C LEU A 37 -22.98 -5.61 23.33
N GLY A 38 -23.70 -6.28 22.45
CA GLY A 38 -23.11 -6.96 21.29
C GLY A 38 -22.20 -8.11 21.70
N ASN A 39 -21.22 -8.43 20.84
CA ASN A 39 -20.25 -9.51 21.06
C ASN A 39 -18.96 -9.02 21.76
N VAL A 40 -19.07 -8.13 22.75
CA VAL A 40 -17.89 -7.54 23.43
C VAL A 40 -17.18 -8.53 24.39
N GLY A 41 -17.82 -9.66 24.73
CA GLY A 41 -17.21 -10.69 25.58
C GLY A 41 -17.11 -10.27 27.05
N ILE A 42 -18.26 -10.15 27.72
CA ILE A 42 -18.37 -9.64 29.09
C ILE A 42 -17.80 -10.66 30.09
N THR A 43 -16.94 -10.20 31.00
CA THR A 43 -16.44 -11.01 32.14
C THR A 43 -17.40 -10.95 33.33
N ASP A 44 -17.38 -11.95 34.21
CA ASP A 44 -18.33 -12.01 35.35
C ASP A 44 -18.22 -10.82 36.33
N ALA A 45 -17.08 -10.11 36.36
CA ALA A 45 -16.90 -8.90 37.16
C ALA A 45 -17.61 -7.68 36.58
N MET A 46 -17.83 -7.66 35.25
CA MET A 46 -18.46 -6.55 34.52
C MET A 46 -19.99 -6.64 34.50
N ARG A 47 -20.57 -7.74 35.01
CA ARG A 47 -22.01 -7.98 35.06
C ARG A 47 -22.71 -7.17 36.14
N LEU A 48 -23.90 -6.67 35.84
CA LEU A 48 -24.74 -5.90 36.75
C LEU A 48 -25.54 -6.84 37.69
N LYS A 49 -24.84 -7.47 38.64
CA LYS A 49 -25.42 -8.48 39.56
C LYS A 49 -26.64 -7.98 40.35
N ALA A 50 -26.67 -6.69 40.70
CA ALA A 50 -27.79 -6.07 41.40
C ALA A 50 -29.06 -6.04 40.51
N ALA A 51 -28.92 -5.65 39.25
CA ALA A 51 -30.02 -5.62 38.28
C ALA A 51 -30.49 -7.05 37.95
N GLU A 52 -29.57 -8.01 37.82
CA GLU A 52 -29.92 -9.43 37.62
C GLU A 52 -30.73 -9.97 38.81
N SER A 53 -30.35 -9.63 40.04
CA SER A 53 -31.08 -10.04 41.25
C SER A 53 -32.47 -9.42 41.32
N GLN A 54 -32.62 -8.17 40.87
CA GLN A 54 -33.93 -7.52 40.79
C GLN A 54 -34.83 -8.18 39.75
N LEU A 55 -34.29 -8.60 38.60
CA LEU A 55 -35.02 -9.35 37.56
C LEU A 55 -35.44 -10.73 38.07
N ARG A 56 -34.53 -11.44 38.76
CA ARG A 56 -34.81 -12.75 39.41
C ARG A 56 -35.96 -12.67 40.41
N ASN A 57 -36.02 -11.57 41.17
CA ASN A 57 -37.06 -11.34 42.16
C ASN A 57 -38.37 -10.78 41.56
N GLY A 58 -38.44 -10.59 40.24
CA GLY A 58 -39.60 -10.01 39.55
C GLY A 58 -39.90 -8.57 39.91
N ARG A 59 -38.94 -7.84 40.51
CA ARG A 59 -39.12 -6.42 40.88
C ARG A 59 -39.01 -5.48 39.70
N ILE A 60 -38.33 -5.93 38.64
CA ILE A 60 -38.16 -5.20 37.39
C ILE A 60 -38.58 -6.08 36.22
N SER A 61 -39.01 -5.44 35.15
CA SER A 61 -39.31 -6.07 33.87
C SER A 61 -38.06 -6.24 32.99
N VAL A 62 -38.16 -7.02 31.91
CA VAL A 62 -37.07 -7.19 30.93
C VAL A 62 -36.75 -5.85 30.25
N LYS A 63 -37.77 -5.01 30.02
CA LYS A 63 -37.63 -3.64 29.54
C LYS A 63 -36.78 -2.77 30.48
N GLU A 64 -37.09 -2.78 31.76
CA GLU A 64 -36.34 -2.02 32.78
C GLU A 64 -34.91 -2.56 32.94
N PHE A 65 -34.74 -3.88 32.86
CA PHE A 65 -33.42 -4.50 32.86
C PHE A 65 -32.58 -4.06 31.66
N ALA A 66 -33.12 -4.09 30.44
CA ALA A 66 -32.43 -3.61 29.24
C ALA A 66 -32.08 -2.12 29.33
N THR A 67 -32.95 -1.32 29.95
CA THR A 67 -32.71 0.10 30.21
C THR A 67 -31.51 0.30 31.13
N MET A 68 -31.46 -0.43 32.25
CA MET A 68 -30.34 -0.36 33.19
C MET A 68 -29.01 -0.81 32.59
N VAL A 69 -29.03 -1.81 31.70
CA VAL A 69 -27.82 -2.22 30.98
C VAL A 69 -27.37 -1.12 30.02
N ALA A 70 -28.28 -0.49 29.28
CA ALA A 70 -27.95 0.58 28.32
C ALA A 70 -27.56 1.91 28.99
N SER A 71 -28.07 2.20 30.20
CA SER A 71 -27.69 3.38 31.00
C SER A 71 -26.49 3.14 31.91
N SER A 72 -25.83 1.98 31.81
CA SER A 72 -24.67 1.67 32.65
C SER A 72 -23.42 2.43 32.21
N ASP A 73 -22.54 2.73 33.18
CA ASP A 73 -21.20 3.28 32.89
C ASP A 73 -20.40 2.37 31.94
N LEU A 74 -20.65 1.06 32.01
CA LEU A 74 -20.04 0.09 31.11
C LEU A 74 -20.46 0.33 29.66
N TYR A 75 -21.76 0.46 29.39
CA TYR A 75 -22.28 0.77 28.05
C TYR A 75 -21.71 2.09 27.51
N ARG A 76 -21.67 3.11 28.38
CA ARG A 76 -21.10 4.43 28.07
C ARG A 76 -19.62 4.36 27.69
N SER A 77 -18.79 3.66 28.48
CA SER A 77 -17.35 3.54 28.22
C SER A 77 -17.01 2.77 26.93
N ILE A 78 -17.89 1.86 26.52
CA ILE A 78 -17.71 1.04 25.33
C ILE A 78 -18.15 1.80 24.07
N TYR A 79 -19.35 2.40 24.11
CA TYR A 79 -19.98 2.95 22.91
C TYR A 79 -19.97 4.48 22.85
N TYR A 80 -20.12 5.20 23.96
CA TYR A 80 -20.19 6.66 23.92
C TYR A 80 -18.80 7.29 23.86
N ASP A 81 -17.89 6.92 24.75
CA ASP A 81 -16.58 7.58 24.87
C ASP A 81 -15.65 7.30 23.67
N LYS A 82 -15.87 6.18 22.96
CA LYS A 82 -14.99 5.69 21.88
C LYS A 82 -15.55 5.88 20.47
N SER A 83 -16.82 6.29 20.32
CA SER A 83 -17.46 6.41 19.00
C SER A 83 -17.92 7.84 18.71
N ALA A 84 -18.01 8.18 17.43
CA ALA A 84 -18.58 9.44 17.00
C ALA A 84 -20.06 9.55 17.44
N PRO A 85 -20.59 10.75 17.75
CA PRO A 85 -21.97 10.91 18.21
C PRO A 85 -23.02 10.26 17.30
N VAL A 86 -22.85 10.36 15.98
CA VAL A 86 -23.73 9.72 14.99
C VAL A 86 -23.64 8.19 15.06
N ARG A 87 -22.44 7.64 15.28
CA ARG A 87 -22.23 6.19 15.42
C ARG A 87 -22.85 5.66 16.71
N TYR A 88 -22.74 6.41 17.80
CA TYR A 88 -23.42 6.09 19.05
C TYR A 88 -24.94 5.99 18.88
N VAL A 89 -25.54 6.95 18.15
CA VAL A 89 -26.96 6.93 17.81
C VAL A 89 -27.31 5.71 16.94
N GLU A 90 -26.52 5.40 15.90
CA GLU A 90 -26.76 4.20 15.07
C GLU A 90 -26.79 2.90 15.89
N ILE A 91 -25.82 2.73 16.79
CA ILE A 91 -25.65 1.53 17.61
C ILE A 91 -26.79 1.41 18.62
N THR A 92 -27.12 2.49 19.34
CA THR A 92 -28.20 2.50 20.35
C THR A 92 -29.57 2.17 19.76
N TYR A 93 -29.89 2.73 18.58
CA TYR A 93 -31.10 2.37 17.84
C TYR A 93 -31.11 0.87 17.47
N SER A 94 -29.98 0.33 17.03
CA SER A 94 -29.85 -1.10 16.73
C SER A 94 -30.02 -1.99 17.96
N HIS A 95 -29.45 -1.61 19.10
CA HIS A 95 -29.51 -2.39 20.34
C HIS A 95 -30.90 -2.39 20.99
N LEU A 96 -31.55 -1.22 21.09
CA LEU A 96 -32.81 -1.06 21.83
C LEU A 96 -34.05 -1.22 20.96
N LEU A 97 -34.04 -0.69 19.74
CA LEU A 97 -35.17 -0.75 18.82
C LEU A 97 -34.99 -1.81 17.73
N GLY A 98 -33.83 -2.49 17.65
CA GLY A 98 -33.62 -3.55 16.67
C GLY A 98 -33.68 -3.08 15.21
N ARG A 99 -33.53 -1.77 14.96
CA ARG A 99 -33.55 -1.15 13.64
C ARG A 99 -32.57 0.02 13.56
N PRO A 100 -32.06 0.38 12.37
CA PRO A 100 -31.34 1.63 12.16
C PRO A 100 -32.25 2.87 12.26
N PRO A 101 -31.66 4.07 12.44
CA PRO A 101 -32.35 5.33 12.23
C PRO A 101 -32.93 5.44 10.81
N ARG A 102 -34.15 5.95 10.70
CA ARG A 102 -34.88 6.09 9.42
C ARG A 102 -34.38 7.27 8.61
N ASP A 103 -34.25 8.43 9.25
CA ASP A 103 -33.94 9.69 8.56
C ASP A 103 -32.94 10.54 9.33
N GLN A 104 -32.38 11.53 8.64
CA GLN A 104 -31.45 12.49 9.24
C GLN A 104 -32.09 13.26 10.40
N LEU A 105 -33.41 13.45 10.38
CA LEU A 105 -34.16 14.11 11.45
C LEU A 105 -34.16 13.30 12.76
N GLU A 106 -34.29 11.97 12.71
CA GLU A 106 -34.19 11.12 13.90
C GLU A 106 -32.79 11.23 14.53
N VAL A 107 -31.75 11.28 13.68
CA VAL A 107 -30.35 11.43 14.13
C VAL A 107 -30.11 12.80 14.75
N GLN A 108 -30.61 13.87 14.13
CA GLN A 108 -30.47 15.23 14.64
C GLN A 108 -31.19 15.42 15.97
N ALA A 109 -32.45 14.97 16.08
CA ALA A 109 -33.21 15.03 17.32
C ALA A 109 -32.55 14.23 18.45
N ALA A 110 -31.99 13.06 18.14
CA ALA A 110 -31.22 12.27 19.10
C ALA A 110 -29.98 13.01 19.61
N ILE A 111 -29.21 13.62 18.71
CA ILE A 111 -28.01 14.39 19.08
C ILE A 111 -28.37 15.62 19.92
N GLU A 112 -29.45 16.34 19.57
CA GLU A 112 -29.92 17.49 20.33
C GLU A 112 -30.37 17.08 21.75
N MET A 113 -31.04 15.93 21.87
CA MET A 113 -31.41 15.37 23.17
C MET A 113 -30.19 14.97 24.00
N ILE A 114 -29.21 14.31 23.40
CA ILE A 114 -27.95 13.94 24.07
C ILE A 114 -27.22 15.20 24.56
N ASN A 115 -27.18 16.25 23.75
CA ASN A 115 -26.51 17.51 24.11
C ASN A 115 -27.22 18.29 25.21
N SER A 116 -28.57 18.23 25.26
CA SER A 116 -29.37 19.01 26.20
C SER A 116 -29.63 18.29 27.53
N GLN A 117 -29.90 16.99 27.50
CA GLN A 117 -30.35 16.19 28.65
C GLN A 117 -29.39 15.04 28.99
N GLY A 118 -28.38 14.79 28.16
CA GLY A 118 -27.42 13.70 28.34
C GLY A 118 -27.86 12.38 27.73
N VAL A 119 -26.97 11.39 27.85
CA VAL A 119 -27.09 10.07 27.22
C VAL A 119 -28.21 9.23 27.85
N ASP A 120 -28.38 9.32 29.16
CA ASP A 120 -29.35 8.50 29.90
C ASP A 120 -30.80 8.89 29.57
N ALA A 121 -31.03 10.19 29.37
CA ALA A 121 -32.33 10.72 28.93
C ALA A 121 -32.67 10.23 27.52
N PHE A 122 -31.69 10.16 26.63
CA PHE A 122 -31.87 9.63 25.29
C PHE A 122 -32.21 8.12 25.29
N VAL A 123 -31.51 7.32 26.09
CA VAL A 123 -31.83 5.89 26.27
C VAL A 123 -33.24 5.71 26.84
N ALA A 124 -33.59 6.49 27.86
CA ALA A 124 -34.94 6.45 28.45
C ALA A 124 -36.02 6.83 27.43
N ASN A 125 -35.79 7.84 26.58
CA ASN A 125 -36.72 8.24 25.53
C ASN A 125 -36.98 7.12 24.52
N LEU A 126 -35.93 6.43 24.06
CA LEU A 126 -36.07 5.31 23.13
C LEU A 126 -36.90 4.17 23.73
N VAL A 127 -36.67 3.84 24.99
CA VAL A 127 -37.38 2.73 25.67
C VAL A 127 -38.82 3.12 26.06
N GLN A 128 -39.07 4.40 26.36
CA GLN A 128 -40.42 4.93 26.62
C GLN A 128 -41.23 5.21 25.33
N SER A 129 -40.61 5.03 24.16
CA SER A 129 -41.29 5.24 22.89
C SER A 129 -42.44 4.24 22.71
N ARG A 130 -43.55 4.71 22.12
CA ARG A 130 -44.68 3.83 21.74
C ARG A 130 -44.25 2.72 20.80
N GLU A 131 -43.20 2.96 20.01
CA GLU A 131 -42.62 1.98 19.10
C GLU A 131 -42.03 0.79 19.86
N TYR A 132 -41.25 1.05 20.92
CA TYR A 132 -40.67 0.00 21.76
C TYR A 132 -41.78 -0.86 22.39
N ASP A 133 -42.80 -0.22 22.98
CA ASP A 133 -43.91 -0.91 23.63
C ASP A 133 -44.71 -1.78 22.65
N SER A 134 -44.95 -1.28 21.44
CA SER A 134 -45.66 -2.04 20.40
C SER A 134 -44.88 -3.25 19.88
N ALA A 135 -43.55 -3.22 19.93
CA ALA A 135 -42.69 -4.22 19.32
C ALA A 135 -42.21 -5.29 20.29
N PHE A 136 -41.93 -4.92 21.55
CA PHE A 136 -41.34 -5.83 22.55
C PHE A 136 -42.16 -5.89 23.85
N GLY A 137 -42.97 -4.86 24.14
CA GLY A 137 -43.69 -4.78 25.42
C GLY A 137 -42.74 -4.81 26.64
N LEU A 138 -43.19 -5.40 27.74
CA LEU A 138 -42.45 -5.40 29.02
C LEU A 138 -41.52 -6.61 29.21
N GLN A 139 -41.82 -7.74 28.59
CA GLN A 139 -41.21 -9.05 28.90
C GLN A 139 -40.39 -9.65 27.74
N GLN A 140 -40.40 -9.04 26.56
CA GLN A 140 -39.62 -9.52 25.41
C GLN A 140 -38.27 -8.81 25.37
N VAL A 141 -37.23 -9.59 25.09
CA VAL A 141 -35.89 -9.05 24.85
C VAL A 141 -35.87 -8.30 23.51
N PRO A 142 -35.26 -7.10 23.41
CA PRO A 142 -35.08 -6.43 22.14
C PRO A 142 -34.39 -7.36 21.14
N SER A 143 -34.86 -7.35 19.90
CA SER A 143 -34.31 -8.20 18.84
C SER A 143 -34.35 -7.46 17.51
N VAL A 144 -33.50 -7.88 16.57
CA VAL A 144 -33.41 -7.26 15.24
C VAL A 144 -34.74 -7.46 14.49
N ARG A 145 -35.41 -6.36 14.12
CA ARG A 145 -36.77 -6.37 13.53
C ARG A 145 -36.79 -6.35 12.01
N THR A 146 -35.78 -5.73 11.41
CA THR A 146 -35.71 -5.43 9.97
C THR A 146 -34.87 -6.45 9.19
N SER A 147 -34.75 -7.69 9.68
CA SER A 147 -34.07 -8.79 8.97
C SER A 147 -34.91 -9.37 7.83
N GLU A 148 -36.18 -8.97 7.73
CA GLU A 148 -37.14 -9.36 6.69
C GLU A 148 -37.79 -8.08 6.13
N SER A 149 -38.00 -8.01 4.82
CA SER A 149 -38.74 -6.91 4.19
C SER A 149 -40.24 -7.05 4.49
N LYS A 150 -40.86 -6.05 5.12
CA LYS A 150 -42.31 -6.01 5.38
C LYS A 150 -43.01 -5.02 4.46
N VAL A 151 -44.25 -5.33 4.10
CA VAL A 151 -45.11 -4.44 3.31
C VAL A 151 -45.37 -3.16 4.12
N GLY A 152 -44.99 -2.00 3.57
CA GLY A 152 -45.17 -0.68 4.20
C GLY A 152 -43.93 -0.09 4.88
N GLU A 153 -42.82 -0.83 5.00
CA GLU A 153 -41.54 -0.27 5.48
C GLU A 153 -40.60 0.07 4.32
N PRO A 154 -39.82 1.17 4.42
CA PRO A 154 -38.86 1.52 3.37
C PRO A 154 -37.74 0.48 3.26
N GLN A 155 -37.49 -0.01 2.04
CA GLN A 155 -36.45 -1.01 1.74
C GLN A 155 -35.04 -0.57 2.16
N VAL A 156 -34.82 0.75 2.25
CA VAL A 156 -33.55 1.32 2.73
C VAL A 156 -33.26 0.91 4.17
N SER A 157 -34.27 0.78 5.03
CA SER A 157 -34.10 0.32 6.42
C SER A 157 -33.53 -1.10 6.47
N PHE A 158 -34.04 -2.02 5.63
CA PHE A 158 -33.53 -3.38 5.53
C PHE A 158 -32.03 -3.42 5.16
N ASN A 159 -31.64 -2.68 4.11
CA ASN A 159 -30.23 -2.63 3.68
C ASN A 159 -29.30 -2.03 4.75
N ARG A 160 -29.76 -0.98 5.44
CA ARG A 160 -29.00 -0.34 6.52
C ARG A 160 -28.81 -1.27 7.72
N THR A 161 -29.79 -2.12 8.02
CA THR A 161 -29.68 -3.13 9.08
C THR A 161 -28.54 -4.09 8.79
N TYR A 162 -28.45 -4.63 7.58
CA TYR A 162 -27.33 -5.51 7.19
C TYR A 162 -25.97 -4.83 7.27
N LYS A 163 -25.90 -3.52 7.01
CA LYS A 163 -24.66 -2.74 7.10
C LYS A 163 -24.24 -2.48 8.54
N LEU A 164 -25.20 -2.39 9.47
CA LEU A 164 -24.94 -2.25 10.90
C LEU A 164 -24.66 -3.58 11.60
N THR A 165 -25.38 -4.64 11.25
CA THR A 165 -25.25 -5.95 11.90
C THR A 165 -23.99 -6.66 11.45
N HIS A 166 -23.23 -7.17 12.42
CA HIS A 166 -22.00 -7.92 12.17
C HIS A 166 -22.24 -9.43 12.14
N GLY A 167 -21.32 -10.18 11.51
CA GLY A 167 -21.31 -11.64 11.60
C GLY A 167 -21.07 -12.14 13.03
N PRO A 168 -21.32 -13.43 13.32
CA PRO A 168 -21.42 -14.00 14.67
C PRO A 168 -20.15 -13.92 15.55
N GLY A 169 -19.01 -13.45 15.03
CA GLY A 169 -17.75 -13.27 15.77
C GLY A 169 -17.22 -11.83 15.77
N SER A 170 -17.99 -10.86 15.29
CA SER A 170 -17.56 -9.46 15.18
C SER A 170 -18.31 -8.59 16.17
N SER A 171 -17.62 -7.60 16.74
CA SER A 171 -18.11 -6.69 17.78
C SER A 171 -18.48 -5.33 17.17
N ASP A 172 -19.52 -4.68 17.71
CA ASP A 172 -19.96 -3.35 17.27
C ASP A 172 -18.96 -2.23 17.59
N THR A 173 -17.94 -2.54 18.40
CA THR A 173 -16.84 -1.65 18.79
C THR A 173 -15.72 -1.50 17.75
N ILE A 174 -15.75 -2.26 16.65
CA ILE A 174 -14.68 -2.25 15.64
C ILE A 174 -14.60 -0.91 14.91
N ASP A 175 -15.74 -0.27 14.66
CA ASP A 175 -15.83 0.97 13.89
C ASP A 175 -16.29 2.13 14.78
N SER A 176 -15.42 3.14 14.92
CA SER A 176 -15.69 4.36 15.70
C SER A 176 -16.43 5.45 14.90
N THR A 177 -16.61 5.27 13.59
CA THR A 177 -17.28 6.23 12.70
C THR A 177 -18.61 5.70 12.18
N SER A 178 -19.50 6.60 11.76
CA SER A 178 -20.84 6.30 11.26
C SER A 178 -20.80 5.41 10.03
N LYS A 179 -21.60 4.34 10.01
CA LYS A 179 -21.71 3.46 8.83
C LYS A 179 -22.80 3.92 7.88
N LEU A 180 -23.76 4.69 8.39
CA LEU A 180 -24.98 5.04 7.68
C LEU A 180 -25.07 6.52 7.33
N GLU A 181 -24.13 7.37 7.77
CA GLU A 181 -24.23 8.82 7.58
C GLU A 181 -24.45 9.24 6.13
N ASN A 182 -23.75 8.64 5.16
CA ASN A 182 -24.00 8.91 3.75
C ASN A 182 -25.41 8.48 3.33
N SER A 183 -25.78 7.23 3.65
CA SER A 183 -27.12 6.68 3.37
C SER A 183 -28.25 7.50 4.01
N ILE A 184 -28.08 8.02 5.23
CA ILE A 184 -29.07 8.79 5.99
C ILE A 184 -29.19 10.23 5.47
N GLN A 185 -28.09 10.86 5.06
CA GLN A 185 -28.10 12.22 4.49
C GLN A 185 -28.71 12.31 3.08
N GLY A 186 -29.23 11.21 2.51
CA GLY A 186 -29.70 11.15 1.12
C GLY A 186 -28.57 11.34 0.10
N LYS A 187 -27.33 11.60 0.55
CA LYS A 187 -26.12 11.48 -0.24
C LYS A 187 -25.88 9.99 -0.42
N GLY A 188 -26.54 9.38 -1.40
CA GLY A 188 -26.36 7.97 -1.73
C GLY A 188 -24.90 7.60 -1.51
N ASP A 189 -24.68 6.52 -0.74
CA ASP A 189 -23.35 6.05 -0.32
C ASP A 189 -22.39 6.37 -1.46
N ASN A 190 -21.29 7.08 -1.23
CA ASN A 190 -20.33 7.39 -2.29
C ASN A 190 -19.54 6.12 -2.75
N LYS A 191 -20.24 4.99 -2.77
CA LYS A 191 -19.98 3.71 -3.42
C LYS A 191 -21.19 3.14 -4.20
N ILE A 192 -22.42 3.68 -4.06
CA ILE A 192 -23.59 3.47 -4.94
C ILE A 192 -24.50 4.71 -4.84
N ARG A 193 -24.56 5.55 -5.88
CA ARG A 193 -25.58 6.61 -6.02
C ARG A 193 -26.54 6.23 -7.14
N ARG A 194 -27.81 6.00 -6.83
CA ARG A 194 -28.91 6.05 -7.80
C ARG A 194 -29.86 7.20 -7.48
N TYR A 195 -30.40 7.70 -8.59
CA TYR A 195 -31.28 8.82 -8.83
C TYR A 195 -32.65 8.70 -8.17
N GLU A 196 -33.23 9.85 -7.86
CA GLU A 196 -34.65 10.10 -8.16
C GLU A 196 -34.73 11.30 -9.11
N ASP A 197 -35.76 11.24 -9.95
CA ASP A 197 -36.01 12.07 -11.11
C ASP A 197 -36.10 13.56 -10.77
N VAL A 198 -35.39 14.39 -11.53
CA VAL A 198 -35.74 15.80 -11.68
C VAL A 198 -35.87 16.09 -13.17
N THR A 199 -37.05 15.77 -13.70
CA THR A 199 -37.66 16.64 -14.69
C THR A 199 -37.67 18.07 -14.14
N SER A 200 -37.02 18.99 -14.86
CA SER A 200 -37.11 20.46 -14.75
C SER A 200 -36.76 21.10 -13.40
N GLY A 201 -35.61 21.80 -13.34
CA GLY A 201 -35.35 22.78 -12.27
C GLY A 201 -33.90 23.28 -12.21
N PHE A 202 -33.68 24.50 -12.71
CA PHE A 202 -32.46 25.28 -12.47
C PHE A 202 -32.16 25.43 -10.97
N ILE A 203 -30.98 25.03 -10.48
CA ILE A 203 -30.44 25.52 -9.19
C ILE A 203 -28.91 25.73 -9.29
N PHE A 204 -28.49 26.97 -9.10
CA PHE A 204 -27.11 27.41 -8.88
C PHE A 204 -26.60 26.98 -7.50
N SER A 205 -25.40 26.41 -7.39
CA SER A 205 -24.71 26.24 -6.09
C SER A 205 -23.66 27.34 -5.87
N HIS A 206 -23.86 28.11 -4.79
CA HIS A 206 -22.95 29.16 -4.30
C HIS A 206 -21.56 28.61 -3.91
N ILE A 207 -20.52 29.23 -4.47
CA ILE A 207 -19.12 29.10 -4.01
C ILE A 207 -18.92 30.06 -2.82
N SER A 208 -18.79 29.51 -1.60
CA SER A 208 -18.40 30.30 -0.43
C SER A 208 -16.88 30.45 -0.37
N ARG A 209 -16.39 31.64 -0.72
CA ARG A 209 -15.02 32.12 -0.51
C ARG A 209 -14.70 32.21 0.98
N LYS A 210 -13.60 31.59 1.41
CA LYS A 210 -12.71 32.14 2.46
C LYS A 210 -11.27 31.90 2.04
N GLY A 211 -10.68 32.91 1.41
CA GLY A 211 -9.25 32.95 1.09
C GLY A 211 -8.42 33.49 2.25
N LYS A 212 -7.14 33.13 2.25
CA LYS A 212 -6.05 34.07 2.56
C LYS A 212 -5.11 34.07 1.35
N LEU A 213 -5.20 35.15 0.58
CA LEU A 213 -4.24 35.54 -0.44
C LEU A 213 -3.04 36.20 0.26
N SER A 214 -1.83 35.95 -0.22
CA SER A 214 -0.70 36.88 -0.07
C SER A 214 -0.40 37.56 -1.41
N PRO A 215 0.13 38.79 -1.42
CA PRO A 215 0.06 39.72 -2.55
C PRO A 215 1.34 39.74 -3.41
N PHE A 216 1.14 39.97 -4.72
CA PHE A 216 2.01 40.61 -5.72
C PHE A 216 3.56 40.46 -5.66
N ALA A 217 4.11 39.89 -6.73
CA ALA A 217 5.25 40.46 -7.43
C ALA A 217 5.06 40.25 -8.95
N TRP A 218 4.64 41.32 -9.63
CA TRP A 218 4.74 41.44 -11.08
C TRP A 218 6.12 42.06 -11.34
N SER A 219 7.11 41.26 -11.73
CA SER A 219 8.35 41.79 -12.29
C SER A 219 8.44 41.33 -13.73
N ALA A 220 8.40 42.32 -14.62
CA ALA A 220 8.63 42.22 -16.03
C ALA A 220 9.96 41.50 -16.31
N ASN A 221 9.88 40.36 -16.98
CA ASN A 221 10.89 39.89 -17.93
C ASN A 221 10.12 39.22 -19.07
N TYR A 222 9.86 40.01 -20.10
CA TYR A 222 9.30 39.59 -21.37
C TYR A 222 10.47 39.14 -22.25
N ALA A 223 11.00 37.95 -21.98
CA ALA A 223 11.90 37.21 -22.87
C ALA A 223 11.98 35.76 -22.33
N ASP A 224 11.71 34.81 -23.22
CA ASP A 224 11.89 33.36 -23.04
C ASP A 224 10.91 32.64 -22.10
N PHE A 225 9.65 32.55 -22.52
CA PHE A 225 8.81 31.41 -22.15
C PHE A 225 9.29 30.18 -22.93
N PRO A 226 9.75 29.08 -22.29
CA PRO A 226 9.85 27.81 -23.00
C PRO A 226 8.45 27.37 -23.40
N ASP A 227 8.30 27.09 -24.68
CA ASP A 227 7.15 26.59 -25.42
C ASP A 227 6.05 25.96 -24.53
N THR A 228 4.82 26.47 -24.64
CA THR A 228 3.62 25.98 -23.91
C THR A 228 3.31 24.50 -24.17
N ARG A 229 3.97 23.86 -25.15
CA ARG A 229 4.01 22.40 -25.35
C ARG A 229 4.52 21.63 -24.13
N THR A 230 5.40 22.22 -23.31
CA THR A 230 6.08 21.49 -22.21
C THR A 230 5.23 21.32 -20.94
N GLN A 231 4.16 22.12 -20.75
CA GLN A 231 3.26 21.98 -19.60
C GLN A 231 2.31 20.77 -19.71
N LYS A 232 2.06 20.24 -20.92
CA LYS A 232 1.23 19.05 -21.14
C LYS A 232 1.82 17.77 -20.54
N TYR A 233 3.16 17.67 -20.49
CA TYR A 233 3.85 16.44 -20.11
C TYR A 233 4.02 16.26 -18.59
N ASN A 234 3.65 17.26 -17.78
CA ASN A 234 3.69 17.18 -16.31
C ASN A 234 2.54 16.37 -15.69
N LEU A 235 1.55 15.94 -16.49
CA LEU A 235 0.46 15.05 -16.06
C LEU A 235 0.68 13.57 -16.43
N GLY A 236 1.89 13.17 -16.86
CA GLY A 236 2.16 11.76 -17.18
C GLY A 236 1.42 11.24 -18.43
N VAL A 237 0.81 12.12 -19.23
CA VAL A 237 0.36 11.79 -20.58
C VAL A 237 1.61 11.73 -21.45
N GLY A 238 2.07 10.50 -21.74
CA GLY A 238 3.34 10.30 -22.45
C GLY A 238 3.34 10.92 -23.85
N ARG A 239 4.53 11.34 -24.29
CA ARG A 239 4.83 11.86 -25.65
C ARG A 239 4.41 10.89 -26.78
N GLU A 240 4.21 9.61 -26.46
CA GLU A 240 3.82 8.54 -27.38
C GLU A 240 2.30 8.50 -27.68
N LEU A 241 1.46 9.08 -26.82
CA LEU A 241 0.00 9.14 -27.02
C LEU A 241 -0.41 10.27 -27.99
N ASP A 242 0.46 11.27 -28.19
CA ASP A 242 0.35 12.38 -29.15
C ASP A 242 1.19 12.09 -30.43
N THR A 243 1.29 10.82 -30.87
CA THR A 243 1.97 10.48 -32.13
C THR A 243 1.05 10.77 -33.32
N ASP A 244 1.59 11.44 -34.34
CA ASP A 244 0.85 11.72 -35.58
C ASP A 244 0.44 10.39 -36.25
N PRO A 245 -0.76 10.33 -36.88
CA PRO A 245 -1.24 9.11 -37.51
C PRO A 245 -0.30 8.67 -38.62
N VAL A 246 0.11 7.39 -38.59
CA VAL A 246 0.98 6.80 -39.61
C VAL A 246 0.12 6.35 -40.80
N VAL A 247 0.26 7.07 -41.90
CA VAL A 247 -0.41 6.80 -43.17
C VAL A 247 0.59 6.18 -44.15
N LEU A 248 0.16 5.17 -44.90
CA LEU A 248 0.97 4.59 -45.97
C LEU A 248 1.22 5.66 -47.05
N SER A 249 2.49 5.98 -47.30
CA SER A 249 2.83 6.93 -48.35
C SER A 249 2.55 6.33 -49.74
N PRO A 250 2.14 7.14 -50.73
CA PRO A 250 1.97 6.66 -52.11
C PRO A 250 3.27 6.07 -52.70
N SER A 251 4.43 6.57 -52.26
CA SER A 251 5.76 6.07 -52.63
C SER A 251 6.16 4.78 -51.91
N ARG A 252 5.42 4.38 -50.86
CA ARG A 252 5.65 3.16 -50.06
C ARG A 252 6.97 3.10 -49.30
N ASP A 253 7.67 4.22 -49.16
CA ASP A 253 8.93 4.28 -48.41
C ASP A 253 8.75 3.96 -46.91
N ASN A 254 7.55 4.19 -46.37
CA ASN A 254 7.24 4.02 -44.95
C ASN A 254 6.60 2.66 -44.59
N ILE A 255 6.63 1.66 -45.48
CA ILE A 255 5.96 0.36 -45.24
C ILE A 255 6.41 -0.29 -43.93
N ASP A 256 7.71 -0.29 -43.63
CA ASP A 256 8.22 -0.96 -42.43
C ASP A 256 7.76 -0.27 -41.14
N GLU A 257 7.56 1.05 -41.18
CA GLU A 257 6.99 1.81 -40.07
C GLU A 257 5.50 1.48 -39.89
N VAL A 258 4.74 1.44 -40.99
CA VAL A 258 3.32 1.03 -41.01
C VAL A 258 3.14 -0.36 -40.41
N ILE A 259 3.96 -1.33 -40.84
CA ILE A 259 3.92 -2.71 -40.32
C ILE A 259 4.18 -2.73 -38.81
N ASN A 260 5.27 -2.11 -38.35
CA ASN A 260 5.63 -2.11 -36.94
C ASN A 260 4.60 -1.39 -36.06
N MET A 261 4.04 -0.29 -36.55
CA MET A 261 2.98 0.46 -35.84
C MET A 261 1.66 -0.32 -35.79
N ALA A 262 1.29 -1.01 -36.87
CA ALA A 262 0.11 -1.88 -36.89
C ALA A 262 0.24 -3.01 -35.87
N TYR A 263 1.40 -3.69 -35.79
CA TYR A 263 1.64 -4.69 -34.75
C TYR A 263 1.59 -4.10 -33.34
N ARG A 264 2.24 -2.94 -33.11
CA ARG A 264 2.24 -2.30 -31.79
C ARG A 264 0.84 -1.91 -31.34
N HIS A 265 0.00 -1.41 -32.26
CA HIS A 265 -1.35 -0.97 -31.96
C HIS A 265 -2.33 -2.14 -31.75
N VAL A 266 -2.39 -3.07 -32.70
CA VAL A 266 -3.31 -4.21 -32.65
C VAL A 266 -3.02 -5.11 -31.46
N PHE A 267 -1.74 -5.33 -31.12
CA PHE A 267 -1.36 -6.17 -29.98
C PHE A 267 -1.14 -5.39 -28.67
N GLY A 268 -1.60 -4.14 -28.56
CA GLY A 268 -1.63 -3.43 -27.28
C GLY A 268 -0.27 -3.25 -26.61
N GLY A 269 0.78 -3.00 -27.39
CA GLY A 269 2.14 -2.79 -26.90
C GLY A 269 2.88 -4.04 -26.40
N ILE A 270 2.31 -5.23 -26.62
CA ILE A 270 2.98 -6.50 -26.31
C ILE A 270 3.98 -6.77 -27.43
N GLY A 271 5.28 -6.82 -27.11
CA GLY A 271 6.29 -7.22 -28.08
C GLY A 271 6.02 -8.66 -28.55
N ILE A 272 5.82 -8.85 -29.85
CA ILE A 272 5.61 -10.16 -30.47
C ILE A 272 6.96 -10.72 -30.91
N TYR A 273 7.17 -12.01 -30.69
CA TYR A 273 8.36 -12.70 -31.18
C TYR A 273 8.36 -12.80 -32.71
N ALA A 274 9.54 -12.82 -33.32
CA ALA A 274 9.67 -12.93 -34.78
C ALA A 274 8.92 -14.16 -35.35
N ALA A 275 8.91 -15.28 -34.62
CA ALA A 275 8.22 -16.51 -35.04
C ALA A 275 6.69 -16.42 -35.00
N ASP A 276 6.12 -15.49 -34.24
CA ASP A 276 4.67 -15.28 -34.11
C ASP A 276 4.16 -14.17 -35.07
N ARG A 277 5.01 -13.63 -35.95
CA ARG A 277 4.62 -12.62 -36.95
C ARG A 277 3.91 -13.26 -38.15
N CYS A 278 2.95 -12.53 -38.73
CA CYS A 278 2.20 -12.96 -39.90
C CYS A 278 2.94 -12.61 -41.22
N GLU A 279 4.06 -13.30 -41.50
CA GLU A 279 4.95 -13.01 -42.65
C GLU A 279 4.24 -12.98 -44.01
N ARG A 280 3.23 -13.82 -44.20
CA ARG A 280 2.41 -13.85 -45.43
C ARG A 280 1.72 -12.52 -45.67
N SER A 281 1.00 -12.03 -44.67
CA SER A 281 0.28 -10.75 -44.73
C SER A 281 1.22 -9.55 -44.90
N GLU A 282 2.41 -9.59 -44.28
CA GLU A 282 3.44 -8.57 -44.49
C GLU A 282 3.93 -8.53 -45.94
N SER A 283 4.13 -9.71 -46.54
CA SER A 283 4.56 -9.85 -47.93
C SER A 283 3.48 -9.36 -48.90
N GLU A 284 2.22 -9.70 -48.64
CA GLU A 284 1.08 -9.24 -49.42
C GLU A 284 0.92 -7.71 -49.34
N LEU A 285 1.14 -7.10 -48.16
CA LEU A 285 1.12 -5.64 -47.99
C LEU A 285 2.30 -4.97 -48.72
N ARG A 286 3.51 -5.52 -48.62
CA ARG A 286 4.71 -5.03 -49.33
C ARG A 286 4.53 -5.06 -50.85
N ASN A 287 3.91 -6.12 -51.35
CA ASN A 287 3.56 -6.25 -52.76
C ASN A 287 2.36 -5.36 -53.17
N GLY A 288 1.62 -4.81 -52.20
CA GLY A 288 0.43 -4.00 -52.45
C GLY A 288 -0.79 -4.78 -52.91
N GLN A 289 -0.85 -6.07 -52.58
CA GLN A 289 -2.00 -6.93 -52.89
C GLN A 289 -3.15 -6.69 -51.90
N ILE A 290 -2.83 -6.23 -50.69
CA ILE A 290 -3.78 -5.89 -49.64
C ILE A 290 -3.60 -4.45 -49.17
N THR A 291 -4.66 -3.84 -48.66
CA THR A 291 -4.65 -2.51 -48.03
C THR A 291 -4.24 -2.61 -46.56
N VAL A 292 -3.95 -1.47 -45.92
CA VAL A 292 -3.62 -1.43 -44.48
C VAL A 292 -4.81 -1.93 -43.64
N GLN A 293 -6.04 -1.60 -44.05
CA GLN A 293 -7.26 -2.13 -43.43
C GLN A 293 -7.34 -3.66 -43.51
N SER A 294 -7.12 -4.26 -44.69
CA SER A 294 -7.13 -5.72 -44.84
C SER A 294 -6.01 -6.37 -44.04
N PHE A 295 -4.83 -5.76 -44.00
CA PHE A 295 -3.71 -6.21 -43.17
C PHE A 295 -4.08 -6.22 -41.66
N VAL A 296 -4.68 -5.14 -41.16
CA VAL A 296 -5.16 -5.06 -39.76
C VAL A 296 -6.22 -6.12 -39.46
N GLN A 297 -7.13 -6.41 -40.41
CA GLN A 297 -8.11 -7.50 -40.26
C GLN A 297 -7.44 -8.88 -40.16
N GLU A 298 -6.39 -9.13 -40.94
CA GLU A 298 -5.64 -10.38 -40.89
C GLU A 298 -4.89 -10.55 -39.56
N LEU A 299 -4.28 -9.47 -39.05
CA LEU A 299 -3.68 -9.48 -37.71
C LEU A 299 -4.70 -9.82 -36.64
N GLY A 300 -5.91 -9.24 -36.70
CA GLY A 300 -7.02 -9.55 -35.80
C GLY A 300 -7.52 -10.99 -35.91
N LYS A 301 -7.50 -11.59 -37.10
CA LYS A 301 -7.92 -12.99 -37.33
C LYS A 301 -6.85 -14.02 -36.97
N SER A 302 -5.65 -13.59 -36.62
CA SER A 302 -4.52 -14.49 -36.33
C SER A 302 -4.77 -15.33 -35.06
N ASP A 303 -4.22 -16.55 -35.06
CA ASP A 303 -4.27 -17.45 -33.90
C ASP A 303 -3.50 -16.86 -32.70
N VAL A 304 -2.53 -15.97 -32.95
CA VAL A 304 -1.79 -15.25 -31.91
C VAL A 304 -2.72 -14.29 -31.18
N TYR A 305 -3.50 -13.49 -31.92
CA TYR A 305 -4.46 -12.56 -31.33
C TYR A 305 -5.54 -13.31 -30.53
N GLN A 306 -6.05 -14.42 -31.06
CA GLN A 306 -7.03 -15.26 -30.38
C GLN A 306 -6.49 -15.79 -29.04
N ARG A 307 -5.27 -16.35 -29.02
CA ARG A 307 -4.64 -16.89 -27.80
C ARG A 307 -4.34 -15.83 -26.74
N LEU A 308 -4.10 -14.58 -27.15
CA LEU A 308 -3.79 -13.49 -26.23
C LEU A 308 -5.07 -12.88 -25.66
N PHE A 309 -6.01 -12.50 -26.52
CA PHE A 309 -7.15 -11.68 -26.13
C PHE A 309 -8.44 -12.48 -25.91
N LEU A 310 -8.73 -13.52 -26.70
CA LEU A 310 -9.96 -14.30 -26.51
C LEU A 310 -9.81 -15.31 -25.37
N ASP A 311 -8.78 -16.14 -25.41
CA ASP A 311 -8.63 -17.29 -24.50
C ASP A 311 -8.36 -16.88 -23.05
N ARG A 312 -7.78 -15.70 -22.84
CA ARG A 312 -7.35 -15.22 -21.51
C ARG A 312 -8.33 -14.23 -20.86
N THR A 313 -9.32 -13.73 -21.60
CA THR A 313 -10.14 -12.61 -21.13
C THR A 313 -11.62 -12.95 -21.12
N THR A 314 -12.40 -12.19 -20.36
CA THR A 314 -13.86 -12.31 -20.38
C THR A 314 -14.43 -11.77 -21.70
N PRO A 315 -15.58 -12.29 -22.20
CA PRO A 315 -16.15 -11.82 -23.48
C PRO A 315 -16.35 -10.31 -23.56
N HIS A 316 -16.75 -9.68 -22.45
CA HIS A 316 -16.89 -8.22 -22.40
C HIS A 316 -15.54 -7.50 -22.47
N ARG A 317 -14.51 -8.03 -21.81
CA ARG A 317 -13.15 -7.47 -21.87
C ARG A 317 -12.54 -7.62 -23.26
N PHE A 318 -12.82 -8.74 -23.93
CA PHE A 318 -12.42 -8.97 -25.32
C PHE A 318 -13.04 -7.93 -26.26
N VAL A 319 -14.35 -7.67 -26.14
CA VAL A 319 -15.02 -6.61 -26.90
C VAL A 319 -14.41 -5.23 -26.60
N GLU A 320 -14.12 -4.90 -25.34
CA GLU A 320 -13.43 -3.64 -24.99
C GLU A 320 -12.05 -3.50 -25.68
N PHE A 321 -11.30 -4.59 -25.76
CA PHE A 321 -10.03 -4.60 -26.48
C PHE A 321 -10.23 -4.39 -27.98
N ASN A 322 -11.22 -5.02 -28.59
CA ASN A 322 -11.49 -4.84 -30.02
C ASN A 322 -11.88 -3.40 -30.37
N PHE A 323 -12.75 -2.77 -29.57
CA PHE A 323 -13.07 -1.34 -29.69
C PHE A 323 -11.80 -0.47 -29.60
N LYS A 324 -10.88 -0.79 -28.69
CA LYS A 324 -9.61 -0.08 -28.56
C LYS A 324 -8.66 -0.31 -29.74
N HIS A 325 -8.48 -1.55 -30.19
CA HIS A 325 -7.47 -1.94 -31.19
C HIS A 325 -7.89 -1.63 -32.63
N PHE A 326 -9.18 -1.70 -32.95
CA PHE A 326 -9.67 -1.47 -34.30
C PHE A 326 -10.30 -0.09 -34.47
N LEU A 327 -11.03 0.39 -33.46
CA LEU A 327 -11.69 1.70 -33.52
C LEU A 327 -10.97 2.77 -32.70
N GLY A 328 -9.91 2.46 -31.95
CA GLY A 328 -9.17 3.48 -31.20
C GLY A 328 -10.01 4.21 -30.16
N ARG A 329 -11.16 3.65 -29.75
CA ARG A 329 -12.10 4.25 -28.79
C ARG A 329 -12.67 3.18 -27.85
N PRO A 330 -13.16 3.53 -26.66
CA PRO A 330 -13.96 2.62 -25.84
C PRO A 330 -15.39 2.47 -26.39
N PRO A 331 -16.11 1.41 -25.98
CA PRO A 331 -17.55 1.30 -26.20
C PRO A 331 -18.30 2.48 -25.54
N ILE A 332 -19.29 3.02 -26.24
CA ILE A 332 -20.07 4.18 -25.80
C ILE A 332 -21.13 3.73 -24.80
N ASP A 333 -21.93 2.75 -25.22
CA ASP A 333 -23.12 2.25 -24.51
C ASP A 333 -23.10 0.73 -24.35
N GLU A 334 -23.85 0.23 -23.37
CA GLU A 334 -24.00 -1.23 -23.14
C GLU A 334 -24.65 -1.94 -24.33
N ALA A 335 -25.44 -1.21 -25.14
CA ALA A 335 -26.04 -1.74 -26.36
C ALA A 335 -24.97 -2.27 -27.33
N GLU A 336 -23.91 -1.49 -27.60
CA GLU A 336 -22.80 -1.88 -28.48
C GLU A 336 -22.13 -3.18 -27.97
N ILE A 337 -21.83 -3.25 -26.67
CA ILE A 337 -21.23 -4.46 -26.08
C ILE A 337 -22.15 -5.65 -26.24
N SER A 338 -23.44 -5.48 -25.96
CA SER A 338 -24.42 -6.57 -26.03
C SER A 338 -24.54 -7.12 -27.46
N GLU A 339 -24.45 -6.27 -28.48
CA GLU A 339 -24.50 -6.65 -29.89
C GLU A 339 -23.27 -7.45 -30.30
N HIS A 340 -22.07 -6.98 -29.96
CA HIS A 340 -20.84 -7.71 -30.28
C HIS A 340 -20.71 -9.03 -29.52
N VAL A 341 -21.16 -9.09 -28.25
CA VAL A 341 -21.20 -10.35 -27.49
C VAL A 341 -22.21 -11.34 -28.11
N LYS A 342 -23.36 -10.87 -28.61
CA LYS A 342 -24.32 -11.71 -29.34
C LYS A 342 -23.72 -12.20 -30.66
N LEU A 343 -23.07 -11.33 -31.41
CA LEU A 343 -22.42 -11.66 -32.68
C LEU A 343 -21.33 -12.71 -32.46
N LEU A 344 -20.45 -12.51 -31.47
CA LEU A 344 -19.40 -13.47 -31.09
C LEU A 344 -19.99 -14.86 -30.79
N ARG A 345 -21.13 -14.93 -30.11
CA ARG A 345 -21.81 -16.19 -29.79
C ARG A 345 -22.46 -16.85 -31.01
N GLN A 346 -23.02 -16.07 -31.93
CA GLN A 346 -23.82 -16.60 -33.05
C GLN A 346 -22.97 -16.91 -34.30
N GLN A 347 -22.07 -16.00 -34.66
CA GLN A 347 -21.32 -16.05 -35.92
C GLN A 347 -19.82 -16.37 -35.70
N GLY A 348 -19.37 -16.39 -34.44
CA GLY A 348 -18.01 -16.75 -34.06
C GLY A 348 -16.99 -15.60 -34.16
N TYR A 349 -15.76 -15.93 -33.82
CA TYR A 349 -14.65 -14.99 -33.66
C TYR A 349 -14.29 -14.19 -34.92
N LYS A 350 -14.14 -14.86 -36.07
CA LYS A 350 -13.72 -14.19 -37.31
C LYS A 350 -14.76 -13.19 -37.82
N ALA A 351 -16.05 -13.49 -37.62
CA ALA A 351 -17.14 -12.59 -37.96
C ALA A 351 -17.14 -11.35 -37.05
N GLU A 352 -16.83 -11.53 -35.76
CA GLU A 352 -16.75 -10.44 -34.80
C GLU A 352 -15.62 -9.46 -35.15
N ILE A 353 -14.42 -9.93 -35.50
CA ILE A 353 -13.34 -9.07 -35.98
C ILE A 353 -13.71 -8.32 -37.27
N ASN A 354 -14.38 -9.00 -38.22
CA ASN A 354 -14.83 -8.36 -39.47
C ASN A 354 -15.82 -7.21 -39.22
N SER A 355 -16.67 -7.32 -38.19
CA SER A 355 -17.69 -6.30 -37.92
C SER A 355 -17.07 -4.92 -37.67
N TYR A 356 -15.98 -4.83 -36.91
CA TYR A 356 -15.33 -3.54 -36.61
C TYR A 356 -14.68 -2.91 -37.84
N ALA A 357 -13.99 -3.71 -38.65
CA ALA A 357 -13.25 -3.19 -39.79
C ALA A 357 -14.14 -2.84 -41.00
N THR A 358 -15.36 -3.40 -41.08
CA THR A 358 -16.33 -3.11 -42.15
C THR A 358 -17.33 -2.01 -41.79
N THR A 359 -17.22 -1.44 -40.59
CA THR A 359 -18.10 -0.36 -40.13
C THR A 359 -17.79 0.95 -40.88
N ASP A 360 -18.81 1.71 -41.23
CA ASP A 360 -18.67 3.04 -41.87
C ASP A 360 -17.81 4.00 -41.04
N GLU A 361 -17.85 3.86 -39.71
CA GLU A 361 -17.00 4.60 -38.77
C GLU A 361 -15.50 4.37 -39.04
N TYR A 362 -15.10 3.12 -39.29
CA TYR A 362 -13.70 2.80 -39.58
C TYR A 362 -13.27 3.45 -40.91
N ALA A 363 -14.11 3.33 -41.93
CA ALA A 363 -13.86 3.89 -43.25
C ALA A 363 -13.75 5.42 -43.22
N GLN A 364 -14.61 6.10 -42.44
CA GLN A 364 -14.59 7.57 -42.32
C GLN A 364 -13.38 8.09 -41.54
N THR A 365 -12.86 7.34 -40.57
CA THR A 365 -11.77 7.86 -39.71
C THR A 365 -10.37 7.41 -40.08
N PHE A 366 -10.22 6.19 -40.58
CA PHE A 366 -8.91 5.64 -40.95
C PHE A 366 -8.77 5.47 -42.47
N GLY A 367 -9.87 5.21 -43.17
CA GLY A 367 -9.82 4.84 -44.59
C GLY A 367 -9.07 3.51 -44.79
N GLU A 368 -8.47 3.33 -45.97
CA GLU A 368 -7.80 2.08 -46.35
C GLU A 368 -6.29 2.07 -46.03
N ASP A 369 -5.68 3.26 -45.88
CA ASP A 369 -4.22 3.46 -45.86
C ASP A 369 -3.67 3.92 -44.49
N THR A 370 -4.53 4.21 -43.51
CA THR A 370 -4.10 4.70 -42.19
C THR A 370 -4.13 3.59 -41.16
N VAL A 371 -3.06 3.45 -40.38
CA VAL A 371 -3.02 2.52 -39.23
C VAL A 371 -3.96 3.04 -38.13
N PRO A 372 -4.78 2.20 -37.49
CA PRO A 372 -5.58 2.62 -36.35
C PRO A 372 -4.73 3.23 -35.23
N TYR A 373 -5.25 4.31 -34.65
CA TYR A 373 -4.64 5.03 -33.55
C TYR A 373 -5.71 5.37 -32.51
N LEU A 374 -5.29 5.68 -31.28
CA LEU A 374 -6.21 6.03 -30.21
C LEU A 374 -6.80 7.43 -30.49
N ARG A 375 -8.10 7.49 -30.80
CA ARG A 375 -8.80 8.72 -31.21
C ARG A 375 -9.34 9.49 -30.00
N SER A 376 -9.90 8.77 -29.03
CA SER A 376 -10.57 9.34 -27.85
C SER A 376 -9.61 9.84 -26.76
N ILE A 377 -8.35 10.11 -27.11
CA ILE A 377 -7.41 10.91 -26.31
C ILE A 377 -7.78 12.40 -26.41
N PHE A 378 -8.61 12.78 -27.39
CA PHE A 378 -9.20 14.12 -27.49
C PHE A 378 -10.71 14.05 -27.39
N THR A 379 -11.34 15.18 -27.07
CA THR A 379 -12.79 15.31 -27.10
C THR A 379 -13.26 15.38 -28.56
N ILE A 380 -13.94 14.33 -29.02
CA ILE A 380 -14.45 14.23 -30.38
C ILE A 380 -15.90 14.73 -30.40
N GLN A 381 -16.24 15.56 -31.39
CA GLN A 381 -17.61 16.04 -31.56
C GLN A 381 -18.56 14.87 -31.86
N GLY A 382 -19.70 14.79 -31.15
CA GLY A 382 -20.68 13.72 -31.31
C GLY A 382 -20.50 12.52 -30.37
N LEU A 383 -19.37 12.42 -29.66
CA LEU A 383 -19.15 11.39 -28.63
C LEU A 383 -19.30 11.97 -27.21
N PRO A 384 -19.77 11.17 -26.23
CA PRO A 384 -19.87 11.65 -24.86
C PRO A 384 -18.47 11.84 -24.26
N GLN A 385 -18.31 12.86 -23.41
CA GLN A 385 -17.05 13.19 -22.72
C GLN A 385 -16.49 12.01 -21.90
N ASP A 386 -17.37 11.11 -21.46
CA ASP A 386 -17.01 9.89 -20.73
C ASP A 386 -16.10 8.95 -21.55
N THR A 387 -16.19 8.98 -22.88
CA THR A 387 -15.29 8.21 -23.76
C THR A 387 -13.83 8.55 -23.53
N PHE A 388 -13.50 9.82 -23.29
CA PHE A 388 -12.15 10.26 -22.98
C PHE A 388 -11.64 9.56 -21.69
N ASN A 389 -12.43 9.59 -20.63
CA ASN A 389 -12.07 8.96 -19.35
C ASN A 389 -11.92 7.44 -19.47
N LYS A 390 -12.84 6.78 -20.17
CA LYS A 390 -12.79 5.34 -20.47
C LYS A 390 -11.52 4.96 -21.24
N THR A 391 -11.05 5.83 -22.14
CA THR A 391 -9.82 5.59 -22.93
C THR A 391 -8.59 5.50 -22.05
N PHE A 392 -8.40 6.42 -21.11
CA PHE A 392 -7.27 6.37 -20.17
C PHE A 392 -7.36 5.20 -19.19
N ARG A 393 -8.55 4.63 -18.98
CA ARG A 393 -8.70 3.39 -18.21
C ARG A 393 -8.32 2.16 -19.01
N LEU A 394 -8.65 2.13 -20.30
CA LEU A 394 -8.32 1.01 -21.18
C LEU A 394 -6.84 1.00 -21.59
N THR A 395 -6.24 2.18 -21.69
CA THR A 395 -4.85 2.34 -22.13
C THR A 395 -3.92 2.39 -20.92
N PRO A 396 -3.05 1.39 -20.72
CA PRO A 396 -1.96 1.53 -19.77
C PRO A 396 -1.02 2.66 -20.24
N GLY A 397 -0.36 3.37 -19.32
CA GLY A 397 0.55 4.47 -19.68
C GLY A 397 1.64 4.05 -20.68
N ALA A 398 2.41 5.00 -21.22
CA ALA A 398 3.30 4.83 -22.38
C ALA A 398 4.18 3.54 -22.42
N ALA A 399 4.67 3.06 -21.27
CA ALA A 399 5.49 1.85 -21.18
C ALA A 399 4.74 0.56 -20.77
N GLY A 400 3.43 0.63 -20.59
CA GLY A 400 2.60 -0.49 -20.18
C GLY A 400 2.02 -1.23 -21.38
N SER A 401 1.96 -2.55 -21.28
CA SER A 401 1.19 -3.38 -22.19
C SER A 401 -0.21 -3.63 -21.65
N ASP A 402 -1.11 -4.06 -22.52
CA ASP A 402 -2.52 -4.30 -22.17
C ASP A 402 -2.73 -5.40 -21.11
N PHE A 403 -1.71 -6.23 -20.88
CA PHE A 403 -1.63 -7.25 -19.82
C PHE A 403 -0.80 -6.83 -18.59
N GLY A 404 -0.40 -5.57 -18.47
CA GLY A 404 0.37 -5.05 -17.33
C GLY A 404 -0.31 -5.34 -15.98
N SER A 405 0.44 -6.02 -15.11
CA SER A 405 0.13 -6.72 -13.83
C SER A 405 -0.91 -6.12 -12.85
N ILE A 406 -1.40 -4.90 -13.04
CA ILE A 406 -2.27 -4.22 -12.07
C ILE A 406 -3.77 -4.54 -12.26
N VAL A 407 -4.21 -5.05 -13.42
CA VAL A 407 -5.63 -4.84 -13.83
C VAL A 407 -6.39 -6.05 -14.39
N GLY A 408 -5.84 -7.26 -14.37
CA GLY A 408 -6.61 -8.52 -14.55
C GLY A 408 -7.32 -8.73 -15.91
N THR A 409 -8.12 -9.80 -15.99
CA THR A 409 -8.79 -10.36 -17.19
C THR A 409 -10.25 -9.88 -17.38
N THR A 410 -10.68 -8.96 -16.53
CA THR A 410 -12.06 -8.46 -16.39
C THR A 410 -12.25 -7.09 -17.05
N SER A 411 -13.48 -6.78 -17.47
CA SER A 411 -13.87 -5.52 -18.10
C SER A 411 -13.58 -4.27 -17.26
N ARG A 412 -13.14 -3.17 -17.89
CA ARG A 412 -12.86 -1.88 -17.22
C ARG A 412 -13.96 -0.83 -17.43
N THR A 413 -14.87 -1.05 -18.36
CA THR A 413 -15.91 -0.08 -18.76
C THR A 413 -17.33 -0.51 -18.40
N ILE A 414 -17.59 -1.80 -18.12
CA ILE A 414 -18.94 -2.28 -17.70
C ILE A 414 -19.50 -1.46 -16.53
N GLY A 415 -18.66 -1.10 -15.55
CA GLY A 415 -19.08 -0.26 -14.43
C GLY A 415 -19.61 1.11 -14.89
N ASP A 416 -18.93 1.75 -15.85
CA ASP A 416 -19.33 3.05 -16.38
C ASP A 416 -20.57 2.93 -17.28
N LEU A 417 -20.66 1.86 -18.08
CA LEU A 417 -21.76 1.61 -19.03
C LEU A 417 -23.10 1.28 -18.36
N LEU A 418 -23.08 0.70 -17.15
CA LEU A 418 -24.27 0.43 -16.34
C LEU A 418 -24.75 1.67 -15.53
N GLY A 419 -24.28 2.87 -15.90
CA GLY A 419 -24.72 4.13 -15.31
C GLY A 419 -23.91 4.61 -14.11
N TYR A 420 -22.68 4.11 -13.93
CA TYR A 420 -21.75 4.59 -12.90
C TYR A 420 -20.48 5.22 -13.50
N PRO A 421 -20.58 6.27 -14.36
CA PRO A 421 -19.41 6.89 -14.97
C PRO A 421 -18.50 7.43 -13.89
N SER A 422 -17.25 6.97 -13.84
CA SER A 422 -16.28 7.50 -12.89
C SER A 422 -15.28 8.45 -13.56
N TYR A 423 -15.35 9.71 -13.19
CA TYR A 423 -14.61 10.82 -13.80
C TYR A 423 -13.14 10.90 -13.39
N SER A 424 -12.62 9.92 -12.66
CA SER A 424 -11.21 9.85 -12.27
C SER A 424 -10.39 9.25 -13.42
N ILE A 425 -9.53 10.07 -14.03
CA ILE A 425 -8.46 9.63 -14.92
C ILE A 425 -7.41 8.94 -14.04
N GLN A 426 -7.13 7.67 -14.31
CA GLN A 426 -6.01 7.00 -13.67
C GLN A 426 -4.73 7.51 -14.34
N LEU A 427 -4.05 8.45 -13.67
CA LEU A 427 -2.73 8.88 -14.07
C LEU A 427 -1.79 7.67 -13.97
N PRO A 428 -0.96 7.38 -15.00
CA PRO A 428 0.06 6.35 -14.86
C PRO A 428 0.95 6.74 -13.69
N SER A 429 0.95 5.89 -12.67
CA SER A 429 1.63 6.09 -11.40
C SER A 429 3.04 6.69 -11.56
N SER A 430 3.19 8.00 -11.32
CA SER A 430 4.24 8.41 -10.39
C SER A 430 3.92 7.68 -9.09
N GLY A 431 4.85 6.81 -8.65
CA GLY A 431 4.69 5.82 -7.58
C GLY A 431 3.48 6.03 -6.67
N PHE A 432 2.59 5.05 -6.63
CA PHE A 432 1.47 4.94 -5.68
C PHE A 432 1.68 5.78 -4.41
N PRO A 433 0.76 6.72 -4.07
CA PRO A 433 0.64 7.11 -2.69
C PRO A 433 0.29 5.84 -1.91
N LEU A 434 1.15 5.48 -0.96
CA LEU A 434 0.92 4.39 -0.03
C LEU A 434 -0.54 4.43 0.46
N PRO A 435 -1.22 3.28 0.57
CA PRO A 435 -2.49 3.24 1.29
C PRO A 435 -2.26 3.85 2.67
N LYS A 436 -3.09 4.83 3.04
CA LYS A 436 -3.08 5.42 4.37
C LYS A 436 -3.07 4.28 5.38
N THR A 437 -2.02 4.25 6.18
CA THR A 437 -1.78 3.23 7.20
C THR A 437 -2.81 3.38 8.30
N THR A 438 -3.99 2.81 8.11
CA THR A 438 -4.94 2.51 9.17
C THR A 438 -5.09 0.99 9.20
N GLY A 439 -4.29 0.34 10.05
CA GLY A 439 -4.29 -1.11 10.21
C GLY A 439 -2.88 -1.67 10.41
N PHE A 440 -2.29 -1.43 11.58
CA PHE A 440 -1.18 -2.25 12.08
C PHE A 440 -1.73 -3.63 12.47
N ALA A 441 -1.88 -4.51 11.48
CA ALA A 441 -1.92 -5.98 11.60
C ALA A 441 -2.63 -6.54 10.37
N ASN A 442 -1.88 -6.78 9.30
CA ASN A 442 -2.07 -7.86 8.32
C ASN A 442 -1.38 -7.48 7.01
N ASN A 443 -0.07 -7.68 6.96
CA ASN A 443 0.57 -8.00 5.69
C ASN A 443 1.56 -9.12 5.93
N LYS A 444 1.19 -10.31 5.45
CA LYS A 444 2.08 -11.45 5.29
C LYS A 444 3.10 -11.09 4.21
N PHE A 445 4.25 -10.54 4.59
CA PHE A 445 5.42 -10.53 3.73
C PHE A 445 6.18 -11.85 3.92
N SER A 446 6.11 -12.68 2.87
CA SER A 446 7.01 -13.80 2.64
C SER A 446 8.41 -13.25 2.38
N GLY A 447 9.34 -13.45 3.31
CA GLY A 447 10.72 -12.99 3.18
C GLY A 447 11.48 -13.13 4.49
N SER A 448 12.41 -14.06 4.53
CA SER A 448 13.13 -14.58 5.69
C SER A 448 14.15 -13.59 6.30
N VAL A 449 13.76 -12.87 7.35
CA VAL A 449 14.64 -12.47 8.47
C VAL A 449 13.77 -12.45 9.74
N PRO A 450 14.17 -13.07 10.87
CA PRO A 450 13.45 -12.91 12.12
C PRO A 450 13.57 -11.45 12.60
N VAL A 451 12.54 -10.66 12.33
CA VAL A 451 12.40 -9.33 12.93
C VAL A 451 11.95 -9.54 14.36
N LYS A 452 12.77 -9.11 15.34
CA LYS A 452 12.33 -9.06 16.75
C LYS A 452 11.04 -8.24 16.81
N SER A 453 10.04 -8.66 17.58
CA SER A 453 8.70 -8.04 17.65
C SER A 453 8.67 -6.67 18.34
N THR A 454 9.82 -6.04 18.56
CA THR A 454 9.93 -4.74 19.21
C THR A 454 9.48 -3.63 18.23
N PRO A 455 8.79 -2.57 18.72
CA PRO A 455 8.40 -1.43 17.89
C PRO A 455 9.58 -0.75 17.18
N TRP A 456 10.78 -0.88 17.77
CA TRP A 456 12.02 -0.35 17.22
C TRP A 456 12.57 -1.12 16.03
N ALA A 457 12.20 -2.40 15.87
CA ALA A 457 12.69 -3.23 14.78
C ALA A 457 12.25 -2.72 13.40
N SER A 458 11.13 -1.99 13.31
CA SER A 458 10.67 -1.33 12.08
C SER A 458 11.55 -0.16 11.63
N PHE A 459 12.36 0.40 12.54
CA PHE A 459 13.39 1.39 12.23
C PHE A 459 14.75 0.72 11.97
N GLY A 460 14.76 -0.62 11.95
CA GLY A 460 15.95 -1.45 11.79
C GLY A 460 16.95 -1.35 12.94
N VAL A 461 16.44 -0.96 14.12
CA VAL A 461 17.16 -0.95 15.39
C VAL A 461 16.53 -2.05 16.25
N GLY A 462 17.33 -2.97 16.79
CA GLY A 462 16.77 -4.12 17.53
C GLY A 462 15.96 -3.72 18.77
N GLU A 463 16.50 -2.83 19.60
CA GLU A 463 15.93 -2.34 20.86
C GLU A 463 16.31 -0.86 21.05
N GLN A 464 15.56 -0.12 21.88
CA GLN A 464 15.87 1.29 22.18
C GLN A 464 17.25 1.43 22.83
N ASP A 465 17.52 0.54 23.77
CA ASP A 465 18.79 0.46 24.48
C ASP A 465 19.67 -0.57 23.79
N GLN A 466 20.78 -0.10 23.23
CA GLN A 466 21.76 -0.98 22.60
C GLN A 466 22.57 -1.71 23.66
N THR A 467 22.89 -2.98 23.40
CA THR A 467 23.77 -3.76 24.27
C THR A 467 25.16 -3.11 24.29
N ARG A 468 25.60 -2.69 25.47
CA ARG A 468 26.92 -2.12 25.70
C ARG A 468 27.94 -3.25 25.86
N PHE A 469 28.99 -3.21 25.05
CA PHE A 469 30.12 -4.13 25.15
C PHE A 469 31.32 -3.40 25.72
N GLU A 470 31.86 -3.90 26.83
CA GLU A 470 33.03 -3.33 27.49
C GLU A 470 34.09 -4.39 27.73
N ARG A 471 35.35 -3.97 27.65
CA ARG A 471 36.48 -4.81 27.99
C ARG A 471 36.71 -4.77 29.50
N PHE A 472 36.69 -5.94 30.12
CA PHE A 472 37.04 -6.08 31.53
C PHE A 472 38.53 -6.35 31.70
N PRO A 473 39.16 -5.96 32.83
CA PRO A 473 40.57 -6.22 33.10
C PRO A 473 40.99 -7.70 33.05
N ASN A 474 40.07 -8.63 33.27
CA ASN A 474 40.27 -10.09 33.23
C ASN A 474 39.72 -10.76 31.96
N SER A 475 39.52 -10.02 30.86
CA SER A 475 38.96 -10.54 29.61
C SER A 475 39.84 -11.61 28.99
N THR A 476 39.24 -12.72 28.58
CA THR A 476 39.93 -13.81 27.88
C THR A 476 40.22 -13.43 26.42
N ALA A 477 41.15 -14.12 25.77
CA ALA A 477 41.39 -13.95 24.34
C ALA A 477 40.12 -14.16 23.49
N GLU A 478 39.21 -15.06 23.90
CA GLU A 478 37.92 -15.26 23.23
C GLU A 478 36.97 -14.08 23.42
N ASP A 479 36.92 -13.47 24.61
CA ASP A 479 36.10 -12.29 24.88
C ASP A 479 36.59 -11.11 24.03
N ASN A 480 37.91 -10.92 23.93
CA ASN A 480 38.52 -9.92 23.07
C ASN A 480 38.18 -10.16 21.59
N ARG A 481 38.06 -11.43 21.13
CA ARG A 481 37.60 -11.73 19.76
C ARG A 481 36.14 -11.36 19.54
N LEU A 482 35.27 -11.56 20.54
CA LEU A 482 33.87 -11.12 20.46
C LEU A 482 33.76 -9.59 20.39
N LEU A 483 34.54 -8.88 21.21
CA LEU A 483 34.61 -7.42 21.17
C LEU A 483 35.07 -6.92 19.79
N LEU A 484 36.11 -7.54 19.24
CA LEU A 484 36.64 -7.22 17.92
C LEU A 484 35.57 -7.38 16.82
N TYR A 485 34.76 -8.45 16.88
CA TYR A 485 33.63 -8.62 15.96
C TYR A 485 32.62 -7.46 16.07
N GLN A 486 32.28 -7.03 17.29
CA GLN A 486 31.35 -5.91 17.48
C GLN A 486 31.94 -4.57 17.01
N ILE A 487 33.22 -4.33 17.24
CA ILE A 487 33.91 -3.12 16.75
C ILE A 487 33.84 -3.05 15.23
N TYR A 488 34.21 -4.12 14.52
CA TYR A 488 34.13 -4.14 13.07
C TYR A 488 32.71 -3.98 12.55
N LYS A 489 31.73 -4.63 13.20
CA LYS A 489 30.32 -4.52 12.83
C LYS A 489 29.82 -3.07 12.91
N PHE A 490 30.18 -2.36 13.98
CA PHE A 490 29.73 -1.00 14.22
C PHE A 490 30.48 0.04 13.37
N VAL A 491 31.82 0.03 13.42
CA VAL A 491 32.66 1.04 12.78
C VAL A 491 32.62 0.95 11.26
N LEU A 492 32.46 -0.26 10.70
CA LEU A 492 32.41 -0.44 9.24
C LEU A 492 30.99 -0.50 8.68
N GLY A 493 29.96 -0.30 9.50
CA GLY A 493 28.57 -0.21 9.05
C GLY A 493 28.02 -1.53 8.49
N ASN A 494 28.21 -2.62 9.25
CA ASN A 494 27.73 -3.98 8.98
C ASN A 494 28.13 -4.63 7.63
N PRO A 495 29.41 -4.67 7.23
CA PRO A 495 29.83 -5.36 6.02
C PRO A 495 30.30 -6.79 6.29
N HIS A 496 30.14 -7.67 5.30
CA HIS A 496 30.78 -8.98 5.30
C HIS A 496 32.26 -8.84 4.95
N LEU A 497 33.12 -8.82 5.97
CA LEU A 497 34.58 -8.76 5.79
C LEU A 497 35.16 -10.16 5.63
N MET A 498 35.95 -10.34 4.57
CA MET A 498 36.79 -11.53 4.39
C MET A 498 37.99 -11.49 5.36
N SER A 499 38.53 -12.64 5.72
CA SER A 499 39.71 -12.73 6.62
C SER A 499 40.92 -11.98 6.06
N ALA A 500 41.13 -12.02 4.74
CA ALA A 500 42.24 -11.33 4.08
C ALA A 500 42.11 -9.78 4.10
N GLN A 501 40.90 -9.27 4.27
CA GLN A 501 40.65 -7.83 4.38
C GLN A 501 40.83 -7.33 5.82
N ARG A 502 41.13 -8.18 6.80
CA ARG A 502 41.33 -7.76 8.19
C ARG A 502 42.82 -7.61 8.48
N ASP A 503 43.17 -6.56 9.20
CA ASP A 503 44.55 -6.27 9.57
C ASP A 503 45.01 -7.17 10.73
N SER A 504 45.49 -8.38 10.40
CA SER A 504 45.91 -9.40 11.38
C SER A 504 46.90 -8.90 12.44
N LYS A 505 47.77 -7.95 12.08
CA LYS A 505 48.70 -7.29 13.01
C LYS A 505 47.97 -6.46 14.07
N LEU A 506 46.95 -5.70 13.68
CA LEU A 506 46.14 -4.90 14.61
C LEU A 506 45.29 -5.80 15.50
N GLU A 507 44.71 -6.85 14.94
CA GLU A 507 43.92 -7.83 15.71
C GLU A 507 44.78 -8.53 16.77
N SER A 508 46.00 -8.95 16.42
CA SER A 508 46.92 -9.61 17.35
C SER A 508 47.31 -8.70 18.51
N ARG A 509 47.59 -7.41 18.24
CA ARG A 509 47.89 -6.43 19.28
C ARG A 509 46.72 -6.21 20.23
N PHE A 510 45.49 -6.17 19.70
CA PHE A 510 44.28 -6.03 20.51
C PHE A 510 44.00 -7.29 21.35
N ILE A 511 44.12 -8.48 20.77
CA ILE A 511 43.92 -9.76 21.48
C ILE A 511 44.95 -9.93 22.61
N ASN A 512 46.20 -9.55 22.36
CA ASN A 512 47.27 -9.53 23.36
C ASN A 512 47.10 -8.41 24.41
N GLY A 513 46.10 -7.56 24.25
CA GLY A 513 45.78 -6.49 25.16
C GLY A 513 46.73 -5.29 25.14
N GLN A 514 47.57 -5.16 24.12
CA GLN A 514 48.52 -4.05 23.94
C GLN A 514 47.85 -2.74 23.51
N LEU A 515 46.62 -2.81 23.00
CA LEU A 515 45.81 -1.66 22.59
C LEU A 515 44.51 -1.63 23.39
N SER A 516 44.05 -0.45 23.76
CA SER A 516 42.70 -0.23 24.28
C SER A 516 41.65 -0.30 23.16
N VAL A 517 40.36 -0.36 23.52
CA VAL A 517 39.27 -0.33 22.52
C VAL A 517 39.31 1.00 21.75
N LYS A 518 39.52 2.12 22.45
CA LYS A 518 39.66 3.45 21.84
C LYS A 518 40.82 3.52 20.85
N GLU A 519 41.98 3.01 21.22
CA GLU A 519 43.15 3.01 20.32
C GLU A 519 42.96 2.12 19.11
N PHE A 520 42.34 0.95 19.30
CA PHE A 520 42.00 0.05 18.19
C PHE A 520 41.00 0.72 17.22
N VAL A 521 39.94 1.35 17.72
CA VAL A 521 38.97 2.10 16.89
C VAL A 521 39.65 3.25 16.15
N ARG A 522 40.61 3.95 16.80
CA ARG A 522 41.40 5.01 16.16
C ARG A 522 42.22 4.48 14.99
N HIS A 523 42.92 3.35 15.16
CA HIS A 523 43.67 2.72 14.07
C HIS A 523 42.75 2.19 12.97
N LEU A 524 41.58 1.65 13.32
CA LEU A 524 40.62 1.14 12.36
C LEU A 524 40.04 2.24 11.47
N CYS A 525 39.66 3.39 12.05
CA CYS A 525 39.13 4.53 11.28
C CYS A 525 40.18 5.15 10.35
N LYS A 526 41.47 5.05 10.69
CA LYS A 526 42.59 5.54 9.85
C LYS A 526 43.07 4.50 8.82
N SER A 527 42.55 3.28 8.86
CA SER A 527 42.93 2.23 7.92
C SER A 527 42.48 2.57 6.49
N GLN A 528 43.24 2.09 5.51
CA GLN A 528 42.88 2.23 4.10
C GLN A 528 41.49 1.61 3.82
N LEU A 529 41.14 0.53 4.51
CA LEU A 529 39.85 -0.14 4.39
C LEU A 529 38.67 0.76 4.75
N TYR A 530 38.82 1.60 5.78
CA TYR A 530 37.79 2.55 6.17
C TYR A 530 37.67 3.69 5.14
N LEU A 531 38.81 4.24 4.72
CA LEU A 531 38.88 5.34 3.75
C LEU A 531 38.34 4.93 2.37
N ASP A 532 38.64 3.73 1.89
CA ASP A 532 38.14 3.23 0.61
C ASP A 532 36.61 3.02 0.60
N ARG A 533 36.01 2.78 1.77
CA ARG A 533 34.57 2.56 1.88
C ARG A 533 33.81 3.87 2.02
N PHE A 534 34.32 4.79 2.84
CA PHE A 534 33.55 5.95 3.28
C PHE A 534 34.10 7.30 2.81
N PHE A 535 35.37 7.38 2.38
CA PHE A 535 35.97 8.63 1.93
C PHE A 535 36.07 8.72 0.40
N SER A 536 36.69 7.73 -0.26
CA SER A 536 36.99 7.79 -1.71
C SER A 536 35.75 7.89 -2.62
N GLY A 537 34.62 7.31 -2.19
CA GLY A 537 33.39 7.21 -2.98
C GLY A 537 32.18 7.98 -2.43
N CYS A 538 32.34 8.81 -1.40
CA CYS A 538 31.22 9.49 -0.73
C CYS A 538 31.36 11.02 -0.77
N ALA A 539 30.22 11.72 -0.64
CA ALA A 539 30.23 13.17 -0.51
C ALA A 539 30.91 13.60 0.83
N PRO A 540 31.67 14.71 0.87
CA PRO A 540 32.36 15.17 2.08
C PRO A 540 31.44 15.35 3.30
N TYR A 541 30.23 15.88 3.11
CA TYR A 541 29.24 16.02 4.18
C TYR A 541 28.73 14.66 4.69
N ARG A 542 28.55 13.68 3.79
CA ARG A 542 28.16 12.31 4.16
C ARG A 542 29.26 11.61 4.95
N PHE A 543 30.52 11.84 4.60
CA PHE A 543 31.66 11.32 5.34
C PHE A 543 31.64 11.80 6.81
N ILE A 544 31.38 13.10 7.03
CA ILE A 544 31.26 13.65 8.39
C ILE A 544 30.06 13.03 9.13
N GLU A 545 28.89 12.92 8.50
CA GLU A 545 27.72 12.23 9.09
C GLU A 545 28.07 10.80 9.55
N LEU A 546 28.82 10.07 8.72
CA LEU A 546 29.29 8.71 9.04
C LEU A 546 30.32 8.70 10.17
N CYS A 547 31.25 9.64 10.22
CA CYS A 547 32.20 9.75 11.34
C CYS A 547 31.47 9.99 12.66
N PHE A 548 30.49 10.88 12.70
CA PHE A 548 29.66 11.09 13.90
C PHE A 548 28.91 9.81 14.29
N LYS A 549 28.43 9.03 13.32
CA LYS A 549 27.77 7.74 13.58
C LYS A 549 28.73 6.68 14.11
N HIS A 550 29.86 6.46 13.44
CA HIS A 550 30.81 5.37 13.75
C HIS A 550 31.68 5.65 14.98
N ILE A 551 31.93 6.93 15.31
CA ILE A 551 32.76 7.33 16.46
C ILE A 551 31.90 7.72 17.66
N LEU A 552 30.92 8.61 17.46
CA LEU A 552 30.11 9.15 18.55
C LEU A 552 28.77 8.44 18.73
N GLY A 553 28.39 7.55 17.83
CA GLY A 553 27.13 6.81 17.92
C GLY A 553 25.88 7.68 17.71
N ARG A 554 26.02 8.85 17.07
CA ARG A 554 24.91 9.78 16.82
C ARG A 554 25.07 10.52 15.50
N ALA A 555 24.03 11.22 15.06
CA ALA A 555 24.12 12.20 13.99
C ALA A 555 24.56 13.57 14.54
N PRO A 556 25.09 14.47 13.69
CA PRO A 556 25.32 15.86 14.05
C PRO A 556 24.04 16.54 14.56
N ALA A 557 24.15 17.26 15.68
CA ALA A 557 23.03 17.93 16.31
C ALA A 557 22.59 19.17 15.52
N ASP A 558 23.55 19.91 14.95
CA ASP A 558 23.33 21.12 14.17
C ASP A 558 24.38 21.32 13.08
N GLN A 559 24.07 22.18 12.11
CA GLN A 559 25.02 22.61 11.07
C GLN A 559 26.30 23.20 11.68
N GLN A 560 26.20 23.77 12.89
CA GLN A 560 27.33 24.33 13.63
C GLN A 560 28.36 23.28 14.08
N GLU A 561 27.98 22.00 14.24
CA GLU A 561 28.94 20.91 14.50
C GLU A 561 29.65 20.44 13.23
N ILE A 562 28.95 20.52 12.09
CA ILE A 562 29.46 20.04 10.79
C ILE A 562 30.55 20.98 10.25
N GLY A 563 30.38 22.30 10.39
CA GLY A 563 31.31 23.30 9.87
C GLY A 563 32.75 23.10 10.38
N PRO A 564 33.00 23.12 11.70
CA PRO A 564 34.34 22.92 12.27
C PRO A 564 34.96 21.57 11.90
N ALA A 565 34.16 20.49 11.89
CA ALA A 565 34.64 19.17 11.50
C ALA A 565 35.08 19.14 10.02
N MET A 566 34.31 19.76 9.13
CA MET A 566 34.67 19.92 7.71
C MET A 566 35.94 20.74 7.56
N ASP A 567 36.05 21.83 8.30
CA ASP A 567 37.24 22.69 8.30
C ASP A 567 38.50 21.92 8.70
N VAL A 568 38.41 21.00 9.66
CA VAL A 568 39.54 20.14 10.05
C VAL A 568 39.89 19.16 8.94
N VAL A 569 38.90 18.53 8.30
CA VAL A 569 39.13 17.63 7.15
C VAL A 569 39.83 18.38 6.01
N VAL A 570 39.37 19.58 5.68
CA VAL A 570 39.92 20.39 4.58
C VAL A 570 41.33 20.89 4.89
N ARG A 571 41.59 21.40 6.11
CA ARG A 571 42.89 22.00 6.45
C ARG A 571 43.96 20.99 6.87
N LYS A 572 43.58 19.94 7.59
CA LYS A 572 44.52 19.01 8.26
C LYS A 572 44.39 17.57 7.75
N GLY A 573 43.41 17.27 6.91
CA GLY A 573 43.16 15.94 6.38
C GLY A 573 42.25 15.07 7.27
N VAL A 574 41.98 13.87 6.79
CA VAL A 574 41.00 12.93 7.39
C VAL A 574 41.46 12.42 8.75
N ASP A 575 42.75 12.10 8.90
CA ASP A 575 43.31 11.54 10.14
C ASP A 575 43.15 12.50 11.31
N ALA A 576 43.37 13.80 11.06
CA ALA A 576 43.20 14.85 12.05
C ALA A 576 41.73 15.05 12.45
N ALA A 577 40.79 14.84 11.52
CA ALA A 577 39.35 14.93 11.82
C ALA A 577 38.88 13.75 12.69
N ILE A 578 39.39 12.55 12.42
CA ILE A 578 39.15 11.36 13.27
C ILE A 578 39.72 11.60 14.67
N ASP A 579 40.96 12.09 14.77
CA ASP A 579 41.58 12.38 16.07
C ASP A 579 40.82 13.48 16.83
N HIS A 580 40.33 14.51 16.13
CA HIS A 580 39.51 15.56 16.72
C HIS A 580 38.21 15.00 17.35
N LEU A 581 37.53 14.06 16.69
CA LEU A 581 36.32 13.43 17.23
C LEU A 581 36.63 12.45 18.37
N MET A 582 37.69 11.65 18.24
CA MET A 582 38.10 10.66 19.26
C MET A 582 38.67 11.30 20.53
N ASN A 583 39.25 12.49 20.42
CA ASN A 583 39.79 13.25 21.56
C ASN A 583 38.77 14.26 22.12
N SER A 584 37.53 14.23 21.65
CA SER A 584 36.46 15.06 22.21
C SER A 584 36.09 14.56 23.61
N GLY A 585 35.82 15.49 24.53
CA GLY A 585 35.33 15.12 25.87
C GLY A 585 34.00 14.36 25.83
N GLU A 586 33.23 14.49 24.73
CA GLU A 586 32.02 13.69 24.53
C GLU A 586 32.32 12.19 24.38
N TYR A 587 33.35 11.83 23.61
CA TYR A 587 33.74 10.43 23.44
C TYR A 587 34.17 9.83 24.79
N ASP A 588 34.99 10.57 25.54
CA ASP A 588 35.50 10.11 26.83
C ASP A 588 34.39 9.94 27.87
N MET A 589 33.41 10.86 27.92
CA MET A 589 32.24 10.73 28.80
C MET A 589 31.30 9.59 28.40
N ALA A 590 31.20 9.26 27.11
CA ALA A 590 30.23 8.28 26.60
C ALA A 590 30.77 6.85 26.59
N PHE A 591 32.04 6.66 26.21
CA PHE A 591 32.64 5.35 25.97
C PHE A 591 33.91 5.13 26.81
N GLY A 592 34.67 6.17 27.14
CA GLY A 592 35.97 6.00 27.79
C GLY A 592 36.95 5.18 26.91
N GLU A 593 37.84 4.41 27.54
CA GLU A 593 38.89 3.67 26.81
C GLU A 593 38.52 2.24 26.40
N ASP A 594 37.61 1.61 27.16
CA ASP A 594 37.34 0.17 27.09
C ASP A 594 35.93 -0.19 26.58
N VAL A 595 35.07 0.79 26.28
CA VAL A 595 33.72 0.53 25.76
C VAL A 595 33.70 0.65 24.24
N VAL A 596 33.08 -0.33 23.59
CA VAL A 596 32.86 -0.33 22.14
C VAL A 596 31.81 0.72 21.78
N PRO A 597 32.03 1.58 20.77
CA PRO A 597 31.03 2.52 20.31
C PRO A 597 29.71 1.83 19.94
N TYR A 598 28.59 2.42 20.37
CA TYR A 598 27.23 1.93 20.10
C TYR A 598 26.30 3.09 19.74
N LEU A 599 25.17 2.82 19.11
CA LEU A 599 24.20 3.86 18.72
C LEU A 599 23.56 4.44 19.98
N ARG A 600 23.97 5.65 20.37
CA ARG A 600 23.43 6.38 21.52
C ARG A 600 22.35 7.38 21.13
N GLY A 601 22.34 7.83 19.88
CA GLY A 601 21.42 8.86 19.41
C GLY A 601 19.96 8.44 19.28
N ILE A 602 19.64 7.18 19.58
CA ILE A 602 18.29 6.59 19.50
C ILE A 602 17.61 6.60 20.88
N SER A 603 18.34 6.81 21.97
CA SER A 603 17.74 7.02 23.28
C SER A 603 17.45 8.50 23.53
N THR A 604 16.24 8.79 24.02
CA THR A 604 15.88 10.10 24.56
C THR A 604 16.59 10.26 25.90
N GLY A 605 17.60 11.13 25.95
CA GLY A 605 18.32 11.48 27.18
C GLY A 605 18.16 12.95 27.51
N GLU A 606 18.42 13.32 28.76
CA GLU A 606 18.40 14.71 29.21
C GLU A 606 19.38 15.56 28.39
N GLY A 607 18.91 16.71 27.88
CA GLY A 607 19.73 17.66 27.13
C GLY A 607 19.90 17.41 25.62
N ARG A 608 19.24 16.39 25.02
CA ARG A 608 19.33 16.13 23.58
C ARG A 608 18.13 16.64 22.80
N SER A 609 18.37 17.20 21.63
CA SER A 609 17.29 17.66 20.74
C SER A 609 16.57 16.47 20.09
N MET A 610 15.24 16.54 19.98
CA MET A 610 14.44 15.55 19.24
C MET A 610 14.86 15.47 17.75
N ALA A 611 15.35 16.57 17.19
CA ALA A 611 15.93 16.60 15.85
C ALA A 611 17.13 15.65 15.73
N THR A 612 17.99 15.58 16.75
CA THR A 612 19.13 14.64 16.77
C THR A 612 18.64 13.21 16.69
N PHE A 613 17.60 12.86 17.44
CA PHE A 613 16.98 11.53 17.41
C PHE A 613 16.43 11.15 16.02
N ASN A 614 15.72 12.07 15.36
CA ASN A 614 15.21 11.81 14.00
C ASN A 614 16.35 11.69 12.97
N ARG A 615 17.39 12.52 13.10
CA ARG A 615 18.56 12.49 12.21
C ARG A 615 19.40 11.22 12.42
N THR A 616 19.56 10.76 13.65
CA THR A 616 20.29 9.52 13.95
C THR A 616 19.59 8.33 13.30
N LEU A 617 18.25 8.24 13.41
CA LEU A 617 17.47 7.22 12.72
C LEU A 617 17.58 7.32 11.19
N ALA A 618 17.59 8.52 10.62
CA ALA A 618 17.78 8.71 9.17
C ALA A 618 19.14 8.19 8.67
N THR A 619 20.19 8.27 9.51
CA THR A 619 21.52 7.74 9.16
C THR A 619 21.65 6.23 9.32
N VAL A 620 20.68 5.55 9.93
CA VAL A 620 20.69 4.10 10.15
C VAL A 620 19.92 3.41 9.02
N GLY A 621 20.64 2.73 8.12
CA GLY A 621 20.05 1.99 6.98
C GLY A 621 19.27 0.71 7.33
N GLY A 622 19.00 0.50 8.62
CA GLY A 622 18.29 -0.65 9.19
C GLY A 622 19.15 -1.89 9.50
N TYR A 623 18.53 -2.96 10.00
CA TYR A 623 19.23 -4.10 10.63
C TYR A 623 20.20 -4.84 9.70
N ALA A 624 19.86 -4.92 8.41
CA ALA A 624 20.68 -5.53 7.36
C ALA A 624 21.28 -4.50 6.38
N GLY A 625 21.11 -3.20 6.66
CA GLY A 625 21.61 -2.13 5.81
C GLY A 625 23.12 -1.97 5.95
N THR A 626 23.78 -1.62 4.84
CA THR A 626 25.20 -1.25 4.85
C THR A 626 25.34 0.26 4.68
N ASP A 627 26.23 0.87 5.46
CA ASP A 627 26.40 2.33 5.42
C ASP A 627 27.06 2.84 4.13
N LYS A 628 27.71 1.94 3.38
CA LYS A 628 28.30 2.21 2.06
C LYS A 628 27.24 2.48 0.98
N ALA A 629 26.01 1.97 1.13
CA ALA A 629 25.00 2.06 0.08
C ALA A 629 24.59 3.51 -0.22
N GLN A 630 24.61 4.39 0.79
CA GLN A 630 24.22 5.80 0.66
C GLN A 630 25.45 6.71 0.57
N LYS A 631 25.77 7.13 -0.66
CA LYS A 631 26.91 8.02 -0.96
C LYS A 631 26.60 9.52 -0.81
N LYS A 632 25.32 9.89 -0.89
CA LYS A 632 24.83 11.28 -0.72
C LYS A 632 24.56 11.56 0.75
N SER A 633 24.72 12.82 1.16
CA SER A 633 24.41 13.28 2.52
C SER A 633 22.93 13.10 2.80
N THR A 634 22.60 12.45 3.91
CA THR A 634 21.21 12.19 4.30
C THR A 634 20.59 13.39 4.99
N LEU A 635 21.40 14.26 5.61
CA LEU A 635 20.93 15.32 6.48
C LEU A 635 20.87 16.71 5.82
N VAL A 636 21.52 16.89 4.67
CA VAL A 636 21.50 18.17 3.92
C VAL A 636 20.08 18.51 3.44
N ASP A 637 19.27 17.49 3.13
CA ASP A 637 17.87 17.67 2.69
C ASP A 637 16.90 17.93 3.86
N LEU A 638 17.29 17.65 5.11
CA LEU A 638 16.47 17.89 6.32
C LEU A 638 16.57 19.33 6.86
N ARG A 639 16.82 20.32 5.99
CA ARG A 639 16.92 21.76 6.33
C ARG A 639 15.67 22.32 7.04
N THR A 640 14.55 21.60 6.99
CA THR A 640 13.32 21.91 7.71
C THR A 640 12.95 20.74 8.62
N ASP A 641 12.73 20.98 9.90
CA ASP A 641 12.36 19.99 10.94
C ASP A 641 10.99 19.29 10.71
N ARG A 642 10.53 19.14 9.47
CA ARG A 642 9.15 18.77 9.12
C ARG A 642 8.97 17.36 8.58
N THR A 643 10.01 16.54 8.51
CA THR A 643 9.90 15.16 7.99
C THR A 643 10.38 14.15 9.01
N ILE A 644 9.46 13.31 9.49
CA ILE A 644 9.77 12.10 10.27
C ILE A 644 10.55 11.15 9.33
N PRO A 645 11.68 10.57 9.75
CA PRO A 645 12.37 9.57 8.94
C PRO A 645 11.44 8.41 8.64
N ALA A 646 11.29 8.07 7.36
CA ALA A 646 10.53 6.88 6.95
C ALA A 646 11.17 5.63 7.57
N CYS A 647 10.35 4.64 7.96
CA CYS A 647 10.84 3.33 8.37
C CYS A 647 11.83 2.78 7.33
N SER A 648 12.86 2.07 7.79
CA SER A 648 13.96 1.64 6.94
C SER A 648 13.43 0.89 5.72
N ASN A 649 13.55 1.50 4.54
CA ASN A 649 13.57 0.76 3.28
C ASN A 649 14.93 0.05 3.25
N ALA A 650 15.06 -1.03 4.00
CA ALA A 650 16.22 -1.89 3.91
C ALA A 650 16.28 -2.40 2.46
N VAL A 651 17.10 -1.75 1.63
CA VAL A 651 17.51 -2.31 0.35
C VAL A 651 18.44 -3.46 0.70
N SER A 652 17.86 -4.64 0.91
CA SER A 652 18.63 -5.88 0.92
C SER A 652 19.08 -6.14 -0.52
N GLY A 653 20.29 -5.72 -0.82
CA GLY A 653 20.89 -5.87 -2.13
C GLY A 653 22.07 -4.93 -2.22
N ALA A 654 23.27 -5.49 -2.08
CA ALA A 654 24.40 -4.86 -2.73
C ALA A 654 24.00 -4.69 -4.20
N ILE A 655 24.16 -3.48 -4.73
CA ILE A 655 24.12 -3.24 -6.17
C ILE A 655 25.42 -3.86 -6.68
N ASP A 656 25.44 -5.19 -6.81
CA ASP A 656 26.59 -5.92 -7.31
C ASP A 656 26.72 -5.64 -8.81
N ALA A 657 27.96 -5.50 -9.27
CA ALA A 657 28.29 -4.90 -10.55
C ALA A 657 27.66 -5.66 -11.73
N ALA A 658 26.74 -5.00 -12.42
CA ALA A 658 26.13 -5.51 -13.65
C ALA A 658 27.23 -5.86 -14.67
N GLY A 659 27.21 -7.10 -15.16
CA GLY A 659 28.05 -7.58 -16.28
C GLY A 659 29.13 -8.62 -15.97
N LYS A 660 29.41 -8.95 -14.69
CA LYS A 660 30.40 -9.98 -14.34
C LYS A 660 29.74 -11.35 -14.20
N ARG A 661 30.42 -12.44 -14.59
CA ARG A 661 29.97 -13.82 -14.32
C ARG A 661 30.86 -14.43 -13.26
N TYR A 662 30.30 -15.31 -12.44
CA TYR A 662 31.01 -15.94 -11.33
C TYR A 662 30.85 -17.46 -11.35
N GLU A 663 31.95 -18.18 -11.17
CA GLU A 663 32.00 -19.61 -10.89
C GLU A 663 31.95 -19.84 -9.38
N ILE A 664 30.97 -20.58 -8.90
CA ILE A 664 30.83 -20.96 -7.49
C ILE A 664 31.03 -22.47 -7.38
N VAL A 665 32.12 -22.88 -6.75
CA VAL A 665 32.42 -24.29 -6.47
C VAL A 665 31.85 -24.64 -5.10
N VAL A 666 31.02 -25.68 -5.02
CA VAL A 666 30.31 -26.11 -3.80
C VAL A 666 30.63 -27.56 -3.50
N SER A 667 30.91 -27.87 -2.23
CA SER A 667 31.09 -29.23 -1.74
C SER A 667 29.92 -29.64 -0.83
N GLY A 668 29.44 -30.88 -1.00
CA GLY A 668 28.57 -31.54 -0.02
C GLY A 668 27.09 -31.14 -0.03
N GLN A 669 26.46 -30.93 -1.19
CA GLN A 669 25.00 -30.83 -1.26
C GLN A 669 24.32 -32.19 -1.06
N ARG A 670 23.22 -32.23 -0.30
CA ARG A 670 22.45 -33.46 -0.07
C ARG A 670 21.12 -33.40 -0.82
N ALA A 671 20.96 -34.24 -1.84
CA ALA A 671 19.67 -34.64 -2.37
C ALA A 671 19.73 -36.12 -2.79
N GLY A 672 19.20 -37.00 -1.95
CA GLY A 672 18.64 -38.30 -2.35
C GLY A 672 19.54 -39.40 -2.96
N SER A 673 20.87 -39.37 -2.89
CA SER A 673 21.70 -40.43 -3.49
C SER A 673 22.85 -40.91 -2.61
N ARG A 674 23.03 -42.24 -2.58
CA ARG A 674 24.08 -43.00 -1.89
C ARG A 674 25.40 -42.93 -2.70
N ARG A 675 25.98 -41.74 -2.89
CA ARG A 675 27.35 -41.58 -3.45
C ARG A 675 28.13 -40.46 -2.76
N ARG A 676 29.44 -40.66 -2.66
CA ARG A 676 30.41 -39.77 -2.01
C ARG A 676 30.37 -38.35 -2.60
N LEU A 677 30.46 -37.38 -1.69
CA LEU A 677 30.82 -35.96 -1.85
C LEU A 677 31.22 -35.55 -3.28
N ALA A 678 30.24 -35.25 -4.13
CA ALA A 678 30.50 -34.60 -5.40
C ALA A 678 30.62 -33.09 -5.18
N THR A 679 31.70 -32.50 -5.68
CA THR A 679 31.84 -31.05 -5.81
C THR A 679 31.01 -30.59 -7.01
N SER A 680 30.10 -29.64 -6.82
CA SER A 680 29.24 -29.07 -7.86
C SER A 680 29.64 -27.63 -8.17
N THR A 681 29.75 -27.29 -9.44
CA THR A 681 30.12 -25.95 -9.92
C THR A 681 28.91 -25.23 -10.50
N TYR A 682 28.68 -23.98 -10.09
CA TYR A 682 27.61 -23.11 -10.59
C TYR A 682 28.18 -21.88 -11.27
N VAL A 683 27.78 -21.59 -12.51
CA VAL A 683 28.12 -20.34 -13.19
C VAL A 683 26.92 -19.40 -13.15
N VAL A 684 27.09 -18.21 -12.58
CA VAL A 684 25.99 -17.28 -12.28
C VAL A 684 26.36 -15.87 -12.72
N SER A 685 25.41 -15.13 -13.30
CA SER A 685 25.56 -13.67 -13.50
C SER A 685 25.74 -12.96 -12.15
N GLY A 686 26.51 -11.88 -12.11
CA GLY A 686 26.71 -11.04 -10.92
C GLY A 686 25.39 -10.60 -10.30
N ASP A 687 24.39 -10.34 -11.14
CA ASP A 687 23.03 -9.95 -10.71
C ASP A 687 22.34 -11.04 -9.87
N ASN A 688 22.70 -12.31 -10.07
CA ASN A 688 22.08 -13.47 -9.45
C ASN A 688 22.97 -14.16 -8.41
N ILE A 689 24.21 -13.68 -8.18
CA ILE A 689 25.18 -14.37 -7.32
C ILE A 689 24.67 -14.51 -5.87
N SER A 690 24.07 -13.46 -5.33
CA SER A 690 23.53 -13.43 -3.96
C SER A 690 22.37 -14.42 -3.79
N SER A 691 21.50 -14.51 -4.80
CA SER A 691 20.38 -15.46 -4.82
C SER A 691 20.87 -16.92 -4.87
N GLN A 692 21.93 -17.18 -5.65
CA GLN A 692 22.52 -18.52 -5.76
C GLN A 692 23.24 -18.92 -4.48
N LEU A 693 24.00 -18.01 -3.86
CA LEU A 693 24.67 -18.25 -2.58
C LEU A 693 23.63 -18.58 -1.49
N ALA A 694 22.52 -17.83 -1.44
CA ALA A 694 21.41 -18.11 -0.53
C ALA A 694 20.74 -19.47 -0.81
N PHE A 695 20.62 -19.87 -2.07
CA PHE A 695 20.15 -21.21 -2.44
C PHE A 695 21.12 -22.31 -1.95
N ILE A 696 22.42 -22.14 -2.18
CA ILE A 696 23.46 -23.08 -1.76
C ILE A 696 23.44 -23.25 -0.24
N HIS A 697 23.36 -22.16 0.53
CA HIS A 697 23.24 -22.20 1.98
C HIS A 697 21.97 -22.90 2.46
N ARG A 698 20.81 -22.64 1.83
CA ARG A 698 19.54 -23.33 2.14
C ARG A 698 19.61 -24.84 1.86
N SER A 699 20.35 -25.23 0.82
CA SER A 699 20.59 -26.64 0.47
C SER A 699 21.70 -27.32 1.29
N SER A 700 22.20 -26.67 2.35
CA SER A 700 23.32 -27.12 3.20
C SER A 700 24.66 -27.36 2.48
N GLY A 701 24.84 -26.79 1.29
CA GLY A 701 26.11 -26.86 0.56
C GLY A 701 27.18 -25.95 1.17
N ARG A 702 28.43 -26.41 1.21
CA ARG A 702 29.59 -25.60 1.63
C ARG A 702 30.27 -25.03 0.40
N ILE A 703 30.29 -23.70 0.27
CA ILE A 703 31.00 -23.01 -0.80
C ILE A 703 32.51 -23.17 -0.58
N VAL A 704 33.21 -23.67 -1.58
CA VAL A 704 34.66 -23.90 -1.58
C VAL A 704 35.38 -22.69 -2.16
N SER A 705 34.89 -22.15 -3.28
CA SER A 705 35.43 -20.95 -3.91
C SER A 705 34.39 -20.23 -4.76
N VAL A 706 34.60 -18.93 -4.96
CA VAL A 706 33.87 -18.08 -5.90
C VAL A 706 34.89 -17.33 -6.74
N MET A 707 34.92 -17.56 -8.05
CA MET A 707 35.88 -16.95 -8.99
C MET A 707 35.12 -16.15 -10.03
N GLU A 708 35.63 -14.97 -10.41
CA GLU A 708 35.09 -14.22 -11.55
C GLU A 708 35.53 -14.90 -12.86
N ILE A 709 34.57 -15.21 -13.74
CA ILE A 709 34.83 -15.71 -15.08
C ILE A 709 34.60 -14.57 -16.06
N THR A 710 35.60 -14.29 -16.88
CA THR A 710 35.52 -13.34 -18.02
C THR A 710 34.60 -13.85 -19.12
#